data_AF-A0A1C5T7S7-F1
#
_entry.id   AF-A0A1C5T7S7-F1
#
_cell.length_a   1.000
_cell.length_b   1.000
_cell.length_c   1.000
_cell.angle_alpha   90.00
_cell.angle_beta   90.00
_cell.angle_gamma   90.00
#
_symmetry.space_group_name_H-M   'P 1'
#
loop_
_entity.id
_entity.type
_entity.pdbx_description
1 polymer ?
#
loop_
_entity_poly.entity_id
_entity_poly.type
_entity_poly.pdbx_seq_one_letter_code
_entity_poly.pdbx_strand_id
1 'polypeptide(L)'
;MNIIKIAILFSYKKGGIFIISKKNLNEVIVDSKIGKKKIDYKGSAISAVRLDAYKAYDGIPILLQKFIDYKDYAAWGEIVKKIDYIYYNIDCLLSKLDKEIHFKEKVKYDVNKGKKLLFKPNIIGSIAIDPITHREADTKKICTEWPIVAAIMRWFHDELNISYSKMSIGECSASTLMISKFLSKFVGKEITPQAVIEGKSGEFYGGWGFYFARKYLKECNLYSHKDNPMNGYEESIEGAYLSPGEAYNQLMVYDLNDIGMDKSKGRVIKIDDGANYEEIRLHKVIVGGDKGDKDDIYKYPGCVLINIPRVKIHDQDLLSGAIKNLGMGLHPYSPWHMEIDEETNSPKMNEDGDYIKYKTHGISGTQSDIIKAIKSQDIFMIHILDAIEIMNKSHDSANAQPTKEGFIFSSLDCVAIDLFTARYCFKNIPMDKAIKIKDENNWSTEFIQKIPIAEIENNNIITTYGYDSPLLRYDLYNYAQKRGIGKQLYYVIGIDNLTKKPLVSLQGHLGKIEENTFVEVITENFYYSLVTIMHDLQSTIFSYLKSQDKLANTSVFNTIMNIYDENKDGVVDYNEKGRGFEDAIYNILEECYKSFNERYGQLKTNFLMVRSFIKNVRKDWNHQGHDFIIDRIYVNIAQVAYEMSQSEEINDDLFIENMKFGKGMWPSWKTATYVLYMSYIYGSVTEEYISIDSLYGWAFQYADKVLNFGKYTQKIKDNIVSLESIQGNIPKVSPHILKSDKRINNPIKKYFEDVYNGEPPLDFTLYVPFEFVYIQGVKIPNIEGTDDKNKIFTVSFSENW
;
A
#
# COMPACT_ATOMS: atom_id res chain seq x y z
N MET A 1 -31.91 54.47 4.02
CA MET A 1 -32.39 53.35 4.85
C MET A 1 -31.23 52.39 5.11
N ASN A 2 -30.60 52.60 6.27
CA ASN A 2 -29.81 51.71 7.14
C ASN A 2 -28.90 50.66 6.47
N ILE A 3 -27.57 50.83 6.39
CA ILE A 3 -26.57 50.75 7.48
C ILE A 3 -26.79 49.54 8.40
N ILE A 4 -26.44 48.34 7.93
CA ILE A 4 -25.92 47.21 8.75
C ILE A 4 -24.95 46.39 7.89
N LYS A 5 -23.66 46.73 7.95
CA LYS A 5 -22.54 45.89 7.47
C LYS A 5 -21.29 46.18 8.30
N ILE A 6 -21.40 46.06 9.62
CA ILE A 6 -20.26 46.01 10.56
C ILE A 6 -20.64 45.03 11.69
N ALA A 7 -19.64 44.24 12.12
CA ALA A 7 -19.58 43.42 13.34
C ALA A 7 -20.02 41.95 13.26
N ILE A 8 -19.18 41.09 12.66
CA ILE A 8 -18.73 39.83 13.29
C ILE A 8 -17.22 39.69 13.05
N LEU A 9 -16.46 40.54 13.75
CA LEU A 9 -15.02 40.43 13.96
C LEU A 9 -14.82 40.79 15.44
N PHE A 10 -14.15 39.91 16.18
CA PHE A 10 -13.86 39.97 17.63
C PHE A 10 -14.95 39.56 18.63
N SER A 11 -14.98 38.26 18.95
CA SER A 11 -15.11 37.80 20.35
C SER A 11 -14.46 36.43 20.54
N TYR A 12 -13.12 36.42 20.64
CA TYR A 12 -12.37 35.36 21.32
C TYR A 12 -11.25 36.02 22.15
N LYS A 13 -11.65 36.70 23.22
CA LYS A 13 -10.76 37.08 24.32
C LYS A 13 -11.51 36.90 25.63
N LYS A 14 -11.45 35.67 26.16
CA LYS A 14 -11.37 35.29 27.58
C LYS A 14 -11.64 33.78 27.71
N GLY A 15 -10.58 33.03 27.40
CA GLY A 15 -10.42 31.60 27.57
C GLY A 15 -8.99 31.33 27.16
N GLY A 16 -8.09 31.21 28.13
CA GLY A 16 -6.65 31.23 27.91
C GLY A 16 -6.19 30.08 27.02
N ILE A 17 -6.14 30.30 25.70
CA ILE A 17 -5.33 29.51 24.79
C ILE A 17 -3.93 30.08 24.91
N PHE A 18 -3.05 29.37 25.62
CA PHE A 18 -1.62 29.66 25.62
C PHE A 18 -1.10 29.50 24.19
N ILE A 19 -0.92 30.62 23.49
CA ILE A 19 -0.16 30.67 22.24
C ILE A 19 1.31 30.68 22.66
N ILE A 20 1.92 29.50 22.73
CA ILE A 20 3.35 29.39 23.04
C ILE A 20 4.13 29.70 21.76
N SER A 21 4.79 30.85 21.70
CA SER A 21 5.74 31.16 20.62
C SER A 21 7.07 30.45 20.85
N LYS A 22 7.90 30.31 19.82
CA LYS A 22 9.24 29.67 19.86
C LYS A 22 10.16 30.20 20.99
N LYS A 23 9.99 31.46 21.38
CA LYS A 23 10.72 32.06 22.52
C LYS A 23 10.33 31.45 23.87
N ASN A 24 9.11 30.92 24.00
CA ASN A 24 8.62 30.28 25.23
C ASN A 24 8.77 28.74 25.21
N LEU A 25 8.67 28.04 24.06
CA LEU A 25 8.81 26.57 24.01
C LEU A 25 10.21 26.07 24.41
N ASN A 26 11.25 26.88 24.16
CA ASN A 26 12.63 26.57 24.53
C ASN A 26 12.86 26.45 26.04
N GLU A 27 11.86 26.65 26.89
CA GLU A 27 11.95 26.54 28.35
C GLU A 27 10.75 25.81 28.97
N VAL A 28 9.85 25.25 28.15
CA VAL A 28 8.67 24.55 28.67
C VAL A 28 9.13 23.23 29.29
N ILE A 29 9.08 23.22 30.63
CA ILE A 29 9.24 22.04 31.47
C ILE A 29 7.84 21.56 31.82
N VAL A 30 7.60 20.27 31.60
CA VAL A 30 6.33 19.60 31.87
C VAL A 30 6.54 18.45 32.84
N ASP A 31 5.53 18.20 33.67
CA ASP A 31 5.43 16.97 34.42
C ASP A 31 5.10 15.82 33.46
N SER A 32 5.76 14.67 33.62
CA SER A 32 5.53 13.48 32.78
C SER A 32 5.74 12.21 33.59
N LYS A 33 5.37 11.05 33.02
CA LYS A 33 5.62 9.75 33.66
C LYS A 33 7.09 9.42 33.87
N ILE A 34 8.01 10.11 33.17
CA ILE A 34 9.46 9.97 33.34
C ILE A 34 10.08 11.15 34.10
N GLY A 35 9.27 11.84 34.90
CA GLY A 35 9.65 13.00 35.70
C GLY A 35 9.53 14.32 34.94
N LYS A 36 10.01 15.40 35.57
CA LYS A 36 10.03 16.74 34.96
C LYS A 36 11.02 16.78 33.82
N LYS A 37 10.52 17.02 32.60
CA LYS A 37 11.32 17.03 31.38
C LYS A 37 10.97 18.25 30.55
N LYS A 38 11.94 18.63 29.72
CA LYS A 38 11.75 19.65 28.70
C LYS A 38 11.16 18.99 27.46
N ILE A 39 10.19 19.64 26.83
CA ILE A 39 9.66 19.21 25.53
C ILE A 39 10.73 19.35 24.43
N ASP A 40 10.55 18.63 23.33
CA ASP A 40 11.44 18.75 22.17
C ASP A 40 11.24 20.09 21.46
N TYR A 41 12.33 20.68 20.98
CA TYR A 41 12.33 21.98 20.27
C TYR A 41 13.45 22.10 19.22
N LYS A 42 14.21 21.03 19.00
CA LYS A 42 15.35 20.98 18.07
C LYS A 42 15.04 20.01 16.94
N GLY A 43 15.66 20.23 15.78
CA GLY A 43 15.48 19.38 14.59
C GLY A 43 14.47 19.94 13.61
N SER A 44 13.88 19.07 12.82
CA SER A 44 12.87 19.41 11.82
C SER A 44 11.50 19.59 12.46
N ALA A 45 10.80 20.67 12.09
CA ALA A 45 9.45 20.94 12.59
C ALA A 45 8.45 19.97 11.96
N ILE A 46 7.61 19.35 12.78
CA ILE A 46 6.46 18.56 12.34
C ILE A 46 5.21 19.25 12.85
N SER A 47 4.37 19.71 11.92
CA SER A 47 3.03 20.18 12.27
C SER A 47 2.08 19.00 12.32
N ALA A 48 1.25 18.93 13.36
CA ALA A 48 0.23 17.89 13.52
C ALA A 48 -1.13 18.49 13.88
N VAL A 49 -2.19 17.94 13.30
CA VAL A 49 -3.57 18.23 13.70
C VAL A 49 -4.32 16.93 13.93
N ARG A 50 -5.02 16.82 15.07
CA ARG A 50 -5.99 15.75 15.32
C ARG A 50 -7.40 16.24 15.04
N LEU A 51 -8.20 15.44 14.34
CA LEU A 51 -9.57 15.74 13.93
C LEU A 51 -10.48 14.53 14.10
N ASP A 52 -11.78 14.74 13.92
CA ASP A 52 -12.78 13.67 13.95
C ASP A 52 -12.87 13.01 12.56
N ALA A 53 -12.36 11.79 12.43
CA ALA A 53 -12.30 11.07 11.16
C ALA A 53 -13.69 10.89 10.51
N TYR A 54 -14.76 10.75 11.31
CA TYR A 54 -16.12 10.58 10.80
C TYR A 54 -16.67 11.84 10.13
N LYS A 55 -16.14 13.02 10.50
CA LYS A 55 -16.49 14.31 9.88
C LYS A 55 -15.65 14.64 8.66
N ALA A 56 -14.55 13.92 8.44
CA ALA A 56 -13.75 14.00 7.24
C ALA A 56 -14.39 13.18 6.10
N TYR A 57 -13.62 12.37 5.39
CA TYR A 57 -14.05 11.67 4.18
C TYR A 57 -14.82 10.35 4.39
N ASP A 58 -15.03 9.93 5.64
CA ASP A 58 -15.86 8.77 5.97
C ASP A 58 -17.28 8.91 5.36
N GLY A 59 -17.78 7.84 4.72
CA GLY A 59 -19.10 7.81 4.09
C GLY A 59 -19.25 8.56 2.75
N ILE A 60 -18.21 9.24 2.25
CA ILE A 60 -18.26 9.92 0.94
C ILE A 60 -18.66 9.00 -0.21
N PRO A 61 -18.20 7.73 -0.33
CA PRO A 61 -18.59 6.89 -1.46
C PRO A 61 -20.09 6.68 -1.62
N ILE A 62 -20.82 6.52 -0.51
CA ILE A 62 -22.29 6.36 -0.53
C ILE A 62 -22.95 7.68 -0.96
N LEU A 63 -22.46 8.81 -0.47
CA LEU A 63 -22.97 10.12 -0.87
C LEU A 63 -22.68 10.39 -2.36
N LEU A 64 -21.51 10.00 -2.84
CA LEU A 64 -21.08 10.19 -4.20
C LEU A 64 -21.90 9.32 -5.16
N GLN A 65 -22.18 8.07 -4.79
CA GLN A 65 -23.09 7.21 -5.52
C GLN A 65 -24.45 7.88 -5.72
N LYS A 66 -25.06 8.39 -4.64
CA LYS A 66 -26.36 9.08 -4.72
C LYS A 66 -26.32 10.28 -5.65
N PHE A 67 -25.24 11.04 -5.60
CA PHE A 67 -25.05 12.18 -6.49
C PHE A 67 -24.92 11.75 -7.96
N ILE A 68 -24.13 10.72 -8.25
CA ILE A 68 -23.93 10.22 -9.62
C ILE A 68 -25.23 9.62 -10.17
N ASP A 69 -25.87 8.71 -9.42
CA ASP A 69 -27.02 7.92 -9.90
C ASP A 69 -28.31 8.74 -9.98
N TYR A 70 -28.52 9.66 -9.03
CA TYR A 70 -29.81 10.33 -8.85
C TYR A 70 -29.73 11.86 -8.92
N LYS A 71 -28.55 12.43 -9.16
CA LYS A 71 -28.31 13.89 -9.08
C LYS A 71 -28.74 14.48 -7.74
N ASP A 72 -28.50 13.74 -6.65
CA ASP A 72 -28.81 14.17 -5.28
C ASP A 72 -27.85 15.29 -4.83
N TYR A 73 -28.28 16.55 -5.03
CA TYR A 73 -27.52 17.72 -4.62
C TYR A 73 -27.40 17.89 -3.10
N ALA A 74 -28.29 17.26 -2.31
CA ALA A 74 -28.14 17.26 -0.86
C ALA A 74 -26.97 16.36 -0.44
N ALA A 75 -26.83 15.18 -1.07
CA ALA A 75 -25.67 14.32 -0.88
C ALA A 75 -24.36 15.02 -1.28
N TRP A 76 -24.36 15.75 -2.41
CA TRP A 76 -23.23 16.60 -2.79
C TRP A 76 -22.94 17.69 -1.74
N GLY A 77 -23.97 18.36 -1.22
CA GLY A 77 -23.81 19.35 -0.15
C GLY A 77 -23.15 18.79 1.12
N GLU A 78 -23.45 17.53 1.49
CA GLU A 78 -22.77 16.86 2.60
C GLU A 78 -21.30 16.52 2.28
N ILE A 79 -20.98 16.15 1.04
CA ILE A 79 -19.59 15.98 0.58
C ILE A 79 -18.83 17.31 0.71
N VAL A 80 -19.42 18.43 0.28
CA VAL A 80 -18.81 19.77 0.41
C VAL A 80 -18.50 20.09 1.87
N LYS A 81 -19.46 19.88 2.79
CA LYS A 81 -19.25 20.12 4.24
C LYS A 81 -18.09 19.30 4.81
N LYS A 82 -17.95 18.05 4.36
CA LYS A 82 -16.85 17.15 4.77
C LYS A 82 -15.50 17.67 4.27
N ILE A 83 -15.43 18.15 3.02
CA ILE A 83 -14.19 18.73 2.47
C ILE A 83 -13.86 20.07 3.17
N ASP A 84 -14.86 20.91 3.46
CA ASP A 84 -14.69 22.15 4.25
C ASP A 84 -14.13 21.84 5.64
N TYR A 85 -14.62 20.78 6.29
CA TYR A 85 -14.08 20.33 7.57
C TYR A 85 -12.59 19.96 7.47
N ILE A 86 -12.18 19.25 6.41
CA ILE A 86 -10.78 18.94 6.16
C ILE A 86 -9.99 20.23 5.91
N TYR A 87 -10.50 21.16 5.09
CA TYR A 87 -9.88 22.46 4.79
C TYR A 87 -9.54 23.25 6.06
N TYR A 88 -10.47 23.35 7.02
CA TYR A 88 -10.21 24.05 8.28
C TYR A 88 -9.08 23.41 9.11
N ASN A 89 -8.93 22.09 9.04
CA ASN A 89 -7.84 21.38 9.71
C ASN A 89 -6.51 21.54 8.95
N ILE A 90 -6.54 21.58 7.62
CA ILE A 90 -5.36 21.91 6.79
C ILE A 90 -4.87 23.32 7.10
N ASP A 91 -5.75 24.30 7.31
CA ASP A 91 -5.33 25.63 7.74
C ASP A 91 -4.62 25.60 9.10
N CYS A 92 -5.20 24.93 10.09
CA CYS A 92 -4.55 24.77 11.40
C CYS A 92 -3.15 24.14 11.28
N LEU A 93 -3.00 23.15 10.40
CA LEU A 93 -1.76 22.43 10.15
C LEU A 93 -0.72 23.33 9.49
N LEU A 94 -1.02 23.88 8.32
CA LEU A 94 -0.05 24.58 7.49
C LEU A 94 0.25 25.99 8.01
N SER A 95 -0.73 26.68 8.61
CA SER A 95 -0.48 27.98 9.25
C SER A 95 0.40 27.86 10.51
N LYS A 96 0.42 26.71 11.19
CA LYS A 96 1.39 26.45 12.26
C LYS A 96 2.78 26.15 11.74
N LEU A 97 2.87 25.32 10.71
CA LEU A 97 4.15 25.01 10.08
C LEU A 97 4.80 26.30 9.54
N ASP A 98 4.04 27.13 8.84
CA ASP A 98 4.52 28.41 8.29
C ASP A 98 4.96 29.39 9.37
N LYS A 99 4.27 29.48 10.51
CA LYS A 99 4.72 30.31 11.63
C LYS A 99 6.08 29.88 12.18
N GLU A 100 6.42 28.60 12.04
CA GLU A 100 7.67 28.05 12.57
C GLU A 100 8.84 28.18 11.58
N ILE A 101 8.58 28.01 10.28
CA ILE A 101 9.64 27.90 9.26
C ILE A 101 9.46 28.82 8.04
N HIS A 102 8.41 29.62 7.99
CA HIS A 102 8.13 30.65 6.97
C HIS A 102 8.15 30.13 5.53
N PHE A 103 7.59 28.94 5.28
CA PHE A 103 7.64 28.32 3.95
C PHE A 103 6.76 29.03 2.90
N LYS A 104 5.69 29.75 3.30
CA LYS A 104 4.75 30.41 2.38
C LYS A 104 5.46 31.37 1.43
N GLU A 105 6.45 32.10 1.92
CA GLU A 105 7.22 33.06 1.11
C GLU A 105 8.02 32.37 0.01
N LYS A 106 8.66 31.24 0.34
CA LYS A 106 9.41 30.44 -0.63
C LYS A 106 8.51 29.86 -1.72
N VAL A 107 7.34 29.36 -1.35
CA VAL A 107 6.35 28.85 -2.33
C VAL A 107 5.91 29.95 -3.29
N LYS A 108 5.51 31.12 -2.76
CA LYS A 108 5.12 32.27 -3.59
C LYS A 108 6.24 32.71 -4.52
N TYR A 109 7.46 32.79 -4.00
CA TYR A 109 8.64 33.15 -4.79
C TYR A 109 8.87 32.22 -5.97
N ASP A 110 8.83 30.91 -5.73
CA ASP A 110 9.05 29.90 -6.77
C ASP A 110 7.93 29.88 -7.82
N VAL A 111 6.68 30.00 -7.41
CA VAL A 111 5.54 30.08 -8.34
C VAL A 111 5.58 31.36 -9.17
N ASN A 112 5.98 32.49 -8.59
CA ASN A 112 6.16 33.75 -9.30
C ASN A 112 7.31 33.70 -10.33
N LYS A 113 8.28 32.79 -10.14
CA LYS A 113 9.31 32.50 -11.14
C LYS A 113 8.84 31.59 -12.28
N GLY A 114 7.59 31.15 -12.26
CA GLY A 114 6.99 30.32 -13.30
C GLY A 114 6.88 28.84 -12.93
N LYS A 115 7.45 28.38 -11.80
CA LYS A 115 7.27 27.00 -11.35
C LYS A 115 5.78 26.72 -11.07
N LYS A 116 5.36 25.46 -11.23
CA LYS A 116 4.01 25.01 -10.85
C LYS A 116 4.01 24.36 -9.47
N LEU A 117 2.88 24.40 -8.77
CA LEU A 117 2.63 23.49 -7.65
C LEU A 117 2.25 22.12 -8.23
N LEU A 118 3.12 21.14 -8.07
CA LEU A 118 2.83 19.76 -8.46
C LEU A 118 2.35 18.98 -7.24
N PHE A 119 1.09 18.56 -7.24
CA PHE A 119 0.52 17.72 -6.19
C PHE A 119 0.73 16.26 -6.57
N LYS A 120 1.45 15.53 -5.72
CA LYS A 120 1.75 14.11 -5.86
C LYS A 120 1.01 13.30 -4.79
N PRO A 121 -0.26 12.92 -5.01
CA PRO A 121 -0.94 11.94 -4.17
C PRO A 121 -0.26 10.56 -4.25
N ASN A 122 -0.77 9.59 -3.50
CA ASN A 122 -0.45 8.17 -3.65
C ASN A 122 -1.66 7.46 -4.26
N ILE A 123 -1.67 7.19 -5.58
CA ILE A 123 -2.82 6.55 -6.25
C ILE A 123 -2.41 5.19 -6.85
N ILE A 124 -2.13 4.21 -5.98
CA ILE A 124 -1.66 2.88 -6.40
C ILE A 124 -2.78 2.04 -7.04
N GLY A 125 -4.01 2.15 -6.53
CA GLY A 125 -5.18 1.46 -7.05
C GLY A 125 -6.21 2.46 -7.55
N SER A 126 -6.05 2.93 -8.78
CA SER A 126 -6.75 4.11 -9.30
C SER A 126 -8.24 3.91 -9.57
N ILE A 127 -8.85 2.78 -9.19
CA ILE A 127 -10.32 2.59 -9.14
C ILE A 127 -10.79 2.85 -7.71
N ALA A 128 -11.24 4.06 -7.40
CA ALA A 128 -11.93 4.37 -6.14
C ALA A 128 -13.46 4.40 -6.31
N ILE A 129 -13.92 4.73 -7.53
CA ILE A 129 -15.30 4.71 -7.97
C ILE A 129 -15.48 3.46 -8.84
N ASP A 130 -16.32 2.53 -8.39
CA ASP A 130 -16.66 1.32 -9.14
C ASP A 130 -17.44 1.68 -10.43
N PRO A 131 -17.02 1.21 -11.61
CA PRO A 131 -17.61 1.63 -12.89
C PRO A 131 -19.00 1.06 -13.17
N ILE A 132 -19.51 0.13 -12.34
CA ILE A 132 -20.82 -0.50 -12.51
C ILE A 132 -21.82 0.05 -11.50
N THR A 133 -21.40 0.09 -10.24
CA THR A 133 -22.24 0.41 -9.09
C THR A 133 -22.08 1.84 -8.61
N HIS A 134 -21.03 2.54 -9.07
CA HIS A 134 -20.61 3.86 -8.59
C HIS A 134 -20.38 3.93 -7.07
N ARG A 135 -20.22 2.77 -6.42
CA ARG A 135 -19.88 2.64 -5.00
C ARG A 135 -18.38 2.73 -4.79
N GLU A 136 -17.98 2.62 -3.53
CA GLU A 136 -16.59 2.39 -3.15
C GLU A 136 -16.08 1.10 -3.82
N ALA A 137 -15.04 1.24 -4.63
CA ALA A 137 -14.25 0.12 -5.09
C ALA A 137 -13.21 -0.25 -4.03
N ASP A 138 -12.84 -1.53 -3.96
CA ASP A 138 -11.91 -2.03 -2.94
C ASP A 138 -10.56 -1.30 -2.95
N THR A 139 -10.09 -0.89 -4.12
CA THR A 139 -8.82 -0.18 -4.28
C THR A 139 -8.83 1.28 -3.82
N LYS A 140 -9.98 1.84 -3.42
CA LYS A 140 -10.04 3.17 -2.78
C LYS A 140 -9.17 3.23 -1.53
N LYS A 141 -9.24 2.20 -0.69
CA LYS A 141 -8.61 2.16 0.65
C LYS A 141 -7.11 2.42 0.61
N ILE A 142 -6.46 2.07 -0.49
CA ILE A 142 -5.00 2.13 -0.62
C ILE A 142 -4.50 3.39 -1.34
N CYS A 143 -5.40 4.31 -1.69
CA CYS A 143 -5.11 5.57 -2.37
C CYS A 143 -5.33 6.78 -1.45
N THR A 144 -4.54 7.84 -1.60
CA THR A 144 -4.85 9.16 -1.00
C THR A 144 -6.25 9.58 -1.41
N GLU A 145 -7.03 10.06 -0.46
CA GLU A 145 -8.44 10.43 -0.70
C GLU A 145 -8.50 11.74 -1.52
N TRP A 146 -9.22 11.76 -2.65
CA TRP A 146 -9.36 12.99 -3.45
C TRP A 146 -9.95 14.19 -2.65
N PRO A 147 -10.82 14.01 -1.63
CA PRO A 147 -11.28 15.10 -0.76
C PRO A 147 -10.16 15.84 -0.03
N ILE A 148 -9.12 15.13 0.46
CA ILE A 148 -8.00 15.79 1.14
C ILE A 148 -7.14 16.58 0.15
N VAL A 149 -6.94 16.06 -1.07
CA VAL A 149 -6.23 16.78 -2.14
C VAL A 149 -6.98 18.06 -2.51
N ALA A 150 -8.31 17.99 -2.66
CA ALA A 150 -9.15 19.16 -2.91
C ALA A 150 -9.01 20.23 -1.80
N ALA A 151 -9.06 19.82 -0.53
CA ALA A 151 -8.88 20.74 0.60
C ALA A 151 -7.49 21.42 0.61
N ILE A 152 -6.42 20.67 0.30
CA ILE A 152 -5.05 21.22 0.24
C ILE A 152 -4.91 22.18 -0.94
N MET A 153 -5.40 21.82 -2.13
CA MET A 153 -5.37 22.69 -3.31
C MET A 153 -6.10 24.01 -3.04
N ARG A 154 -7.29 23.94 -2.44
CA ARG A 154 -8.04 25.13 -2.02
C ARG A 154 -7.24 26.00 -1.04
N TRP A 155 -6.55 25.39 -0.07
CA TRP A 155 -5.73 26.16 0.88
C TRP A 155 -4.62 26.95 0.19
N PHE A 156 -3.90 26.35 -0.78
CA PHE A 156 -2.89 27.09 -1.54
C PHE A 156 -3.49 28.22 -2.38
N HIS A 157 -4.69 28.00 -2.92
CA HIS A 157 -5.41 29.04 -3.64
C HIS A 157 -5.83 30.19 -2.72
N ASP A 158 -6.55 29.89 -1.64
CA ASP A 158 -7.17 30.89 -0.77
C ASP A 158 -6.11 31.65 0.06
N GLU A 159 -5.13 30.94 0.64
CA GLU A 159 -4.17 31.53 1.57
C GLU A 159 -2.94 32.13 0.87
N LEU A 160 -2.53 31.60 -0.28
CA LEU A 160 -1.37 32.10 -1.02
C LEU A 160 -1.74 32.87 -2.29
N ASN A 161 -3.02 32.95 -2.64
CA ASN A 161 -3.50 33.58 -3.88
C ASN A 161 -2.81 32.98 -5.12
N ILE A 162 -2.68 31.65 -5.13
CA ILE A 162 -2.09 30.89 -6.25
C ILE A 162 -3.22 30.35 -7.11
N SER A 163 -3.22 30.73 -8.39
CA SER A 163 -4.24 30.24 -9.32
C SER A 163 -4.16 28.73 -9.54
N TYR A 164 -5.30 28.07 -9.75
CA TYR A 164 -5.36 26.65 -10.12
C TYR A 164 -4.63 26.34 -11.42
N SER A 165 -4.51 27.30 -12.36
CA SER A 165 -3.68 27.11 -13.56
C SER A 165 -2.18 27.05 -13.26
N LYS A 166 -1.76 27.44 -12.06
CA LYS A 166 -0.39 27.26 -11.55
C LYS A 166 -0.22 25.96 -10.77
N MET A 167 -1.24 25.11 -10.73
CA MET A 167 -1.23 23.81 -10.07
C MET A 167 -1.33 22.67 -11.10
N SER A 168 -0.89 21.49 -10.72
CA SER A 168 -1.05 20.25 -11.47
C SER A 168 -1.10 19.04 -10.56
N ILE A 169 -1.68 17.94 -11.04
CA ILE A 169 -1.56 16.62 -10.41
C ILE A 169 -0.53 15.81 -11.19
N GLY A 170 0.31 15.06 -10.48
CA GLY A 170 1.16 14.05 -11.09
C GLY A 170 1.08 12.74 -10.32
N GLU A 171 1.04 11.61 -11.02
CA GLU A 171 1.09 10.27 -10.41
C GLU A 171 1.93 9.32 -11.25
N CYS A 172 2.55 8.31 -10.63
CA CYS A 172 3.47 7.36 -11.25
C CYS A 172 3.12 5.90 -10.93
N SER A 173 1.84 5.57 -10.73
CA SER A 173 1.46 4.18 -10.49
C SER A 173 1.54 3.35 -11.78
N ALA A 174 2.31 2.27 -11.75
CA ALA A 174 2.44 1.34 -12.89
C ALA A 174 1.10 0.68 -13.26
N SER A 175 0.16 0.58 -12.30
CA SER A 175 -1.16 -0.04 -12.52
C SER A 175 -2.11 0.83 -13.34
N THR A 176 -1.94 2.16 -13.37
CA THR A 176 -2.91 3.07 -13.99
C THR A 176 -3.07 2.82 -15.49
N LEU A 177 -1.97 2.54 -16.19
CA LEU A 177 -2.02 2.18 -17.63
C LEU A 177 -2.76 0.86 -17.87
N MET A 178 -2.58 -0.12 -16.98
CA MET A 178 -3.30 -1.39 -17.07
C MET A 178 -4.80 -1.19 -16.83
N ILE A 179 -5.16 -0.42 -15.81
CA ILE A 179 -6.55 -0.07 -15.49
C ILE A 179 -7.20 0.69 -16.65
N SER A 180 -6.48 1.60 -17.31
CA SER A 180 -7.00 2.37 -18.43
C SER A 180 -7.36 1.45 -19.62
N LYS A 181 -6.49 0.48 -19.94
CA LYS A 181 -6.78 -0.55 -20.96
C LYS A 181 -7.99 -1.41 -20.59
N PHE A 182 -8.08 -1.82 -19.33
CA PHE A 182 -9.22 -2.61 -18.83
C PHE A 182 -10.54 -1.82 -18.97
N LEU A 183 -10.59 -0.59 -18.46
CA LEU A 183 -11.78 0.26 -18.57
C LEU A 183 -12.13 0.57 -20.02
N SER A 184 -11.13 0.73 -20.89
CA SER A 184 -11.38 0.95 -22.32
C SER A 184 -12.15 -0.21 -22.96
N LYS A 185 -11.72 -1.44 -22.67
CA LYS A 185 -12.41 -2.65 -23.13
C LYS A 185 -13.80 -2.79 -22.49
N PHE A 186 -13.93 -2.46 -21.21
CA PHE A 186 -15.19 -2.52 -20.47
C PHE A 186 -16.26 -1.58 -21.05
N VAL A 187 -15.90 -0.34 -21.38
CA VAL A 187 -16.83 0.67 -21.90
C VAL A 187 -16.96 0.62 -23.44
N GLY A 188 -16.01 -0.01 -24.13
CA GLY A 188 -15.97 -0.05 -25.60
C GLY A 188 -15.50 1.26 -26.25
N LYS A 189 -14.78 2.11 -25.50
CA LYS A 189 -14.17 3.35 -25.98
C LYS A 189 -12.82 3.55 -25.28
N GLU A 190 -11.94 4.38 -25.84
CA GLU A 190 -10.66 4.68 -25.20
C GLU A 190 -10.84 5.42 -23.86
N ILE A 191 -10.14 4.96 -22.83
CA ILE A 191 -9.97 5.58 -21.52
C ILE A 191 -8.46 5.73 -21.29
N THR A 192 -8.00 6.97 -21.19
CA THR A 192 -6.59 7.31 -20.97
C THR A 192 -6.20 7.16 -19.49
N PRO A 193 -4.90 6.99 -19.14
CA PRO A 193 -4.44 6.97 -17.75
C PRO A 193 -4.90 8.20 -16.96
N GLN A 194 -4.87 9.38 -17.58
CA GLN A 194 -5.34 10.64 -17.00
C GLN A 194 -6.86 10.62 -16.77
N ALA A 195 -7.64 10.05 -17.70
CA ALA A 195 -9.08 9.86 -17.50
C ALA A 195 -9.40 8.96 -16.30
N VAL A 196 -8.56 7.95 -16.01
CA VAL A 196 -8.70 7.12 -14.79
C VAL A 196 -8.49 7.97 -13.53
N ILE A 197 -7.51 8.88 -13.52
CA ILE A 197 -7.27 9.78 -12.38
C ILE A 197 -8.43 10.77 -12.23
N GLU A 198 -8.93 11.34 -13.34
CA GLU A 198 -10.13 12.19 -13.34
C GLU A 198 -11.35 11.44 -12.75
N GLY A 199 -11.49 10.14 -13.06
CA GLY A 199 -12.58 9.30 -12.55
C GLY A 199 -13.94 9.56 -13.22
N LYS A 200 -13.98 10.47 -14.20
CA LYS A 200 -15.11 10.75 -15.09
C LYS A 200 -14.58 11.05 -16.49
N SER A 201 -15.20 10.45 -17.52
CA SER A 201 -14.90 10.70 -18.94
C SER A 201 -16.18 10.71 -19.78
N GLY A 202 -16.63 11.89 -20.19
CA GLY A 202 -17.99 12.08 -20.72
C GLY A 202 -19.04 11.65 -19.68
N GLU A 203 -19.96 10.75 -20.06
CA GLU A 203 -20.97 10.19 -19.15
C GLU A 203 -20.48 8.99 -18.32
N PHE A 204 -19.26 8.49 -18.58
CA PHE A 204 -18.68 7.37 -17.85
C PHE A 204 -18.10 7.83 -16.51
N TYR A 205 -18.35 7.07 -15.45
CA TYR A 205 -17.73 7.20 -14.13
C TYR A 205 -16.97 5.93 -13.79
N GLY A 206 -15.73 6.08 -13.34
CA GLY A 206 -14.86 4.96 -13.00
C GLY A 206 -13.41 5.43 -12.94
N GLY A 207 -12.75 5.18 -11.81
CA GLY A 207 -11.42 5.73 -11.54
C GLY A 207 -11.33 6.38 -10.15
N TRP A 208 -10.41 7.33 -9.96
CA TRP A 208 -10.10 7.85 -8.62
C TRP A 208 -11.06 8.95 -8.14
N GLY A 209 -11.33 9.97 -8.99
CA GLY A 209 -12.34 10.99 -8.70
C GLY A 209 -11.83 12.44 -8.67
N PHE A 210 -10.71 12.75 -9.33
CA PHE A 210 -10.21 14.13 -9.39
C PHE A 210 -11.19 15.13 -10.03
N TYR A 211 -12.08 14.67 -10.93
CA TYR A 211 -13.18 15.48 -11.46
C TYR A 211 -14.02 16.10 -10.34
N PHE A 212 -14.31 15.34 -9.28
CA PHE A 212 -15.10 15.84 -8.15
C PHE A 212 -14.32 16.82 -7.28
N ALA A 213 -13.00 16.69 -7.20
CA ALA A 213 -12.15 17.73 -6.62
C ALA A 213 -12.27 19.04 -7.40
N ARG A 214 -12.14 19.01 -8.75
CA ARG A 214 -12.32 20.20 -9.61
C ARG A 214 -13.69 20.83 -9.43
N LYS A 215 -14.75 20.01 -9.37
CA LYS A 215 -16.13 20.47 -9.14
C LYS A 215 -16.25 21.21 -7.81
N TYR A 216 -15.77 20.64 -6.71
CA TYR A 216 -15.76 21.29 -5.40
C TYR A 216 -14.98 22.62 -5.43
N LEU A 217 -13.77 22.62 -6.00
CA LEU A 217 -12.92 23.82 -6.09
C LEU A 217 -13.62 24.95 -6.89
N LYS A 218 -14.30 24.60 -8.00
CA LYS A 218 -15.05 25.58 -8.81
C LYS A 218 -16.20 26.21 -8.03
N GLU A 219 -16.91 25.42 -7.24
CA GLU A 219 -18.08 25.88 -6.49
C GLU A 219 -17.72 26.68 -5.23
N CYS A 220 -16.49 26.54 -4.72
CA CYS A 220 -15.99 27.35 -3.61
C CYS A 220 -15.61 28.78 -4.02
N ASN A 221 -15.35 29.02 -5.31
CA ASN A 221 -15.03 30.35 -5.82
C ASN A 221 -16.28 31.23 -5.92
N LEU A 222 -16.13 32.53 -5.69
CA LEU A 222 -17.17 33.51 -6.02
C LEU A 222 -17.51 33.42 -7.51
N TYR A 223 -18.78 33.61 -7.89
CA TYR A 223 -19.24 33.50 -9.29
C TYR A 223 -18.49 34.42 -10.27
N SER A 224 -17.91 35.53 -9.78
CA SER A 224 -17.11 36.49 -10.56
C SER A 224 -15.63 36.11 -10.72
N HIS A 225 -15.17 35.02 -10.10
CA HIS A 225 -13.78 34.59 -10.15
C HIS A 225 -13.46 34.00 -11.53
N LYS A 226 -12.35 34.44 -12.14
CA LYS A 226 -11.94 34.00 -13.48
C LYS A 226 -11.15 32.70 -13.49
N ASP A 227 -10.67 32.27 -12.32
CA ASP A 227 -9.95 31.01 -12.19
C ASP A 227 -10.93 29.84 -12.14
N ASN A 228 -10.80 28.94 -13.10
CA ASN A 228 -11.70 27.82 -13.30
C ASN A 228 -10.90 26.50 -13.24
N PRO A 229 -10.97 25.75 -12.12
CA PRO A 229 -10.26 24.48 -11.98
C PRO A 229 -10.79 23.38 -12.89
N MET A 230 -11.88 23.61 -13.65
CA MET A 230 -12.34 22.70 -14.70
C MET A 230 -11.55 22.83 -16.01
N ASN A 231 -10.82 23.92 -16.22
CA ASN A 231 -9.95 24.04 -17.39
C ASN A 231 -8.84 22.98 -17.31
N GLY A 232 -8.56 22.26 -18.40
CA GLY A 232 -7.66 21.10 -18.43
C GLY A 232 -8.36 19.75 -18.31
N TYR A 233 -9.66 19.71 -17.96
CA TYR A 233 -10.40 18.45 -17.84
C TYR A 233 -10.56 17.74 -19.19
N GLU A 234 -10.97 18.47 -20.24
CA GLU A 234 -11.13 17.90 -21.59
C GLU A 234 -9.78 17.36 -22.11
N GLU A 235 -8.71 18.16 -21.97
CA GLU A 235 -7.36 17.72 -22.34
C GLU A 235 -6.92 16.46 -21.57
N SER A 236 -7.27 16.36 -20.27
CA SER A 236 -6.95 15.20 -19.46
C SER A 236 -7.69 13.94 -19.94
N ILE A 237 -8.98 14.02 -20.24
CA ILE A 237 -9.75 12.84 -20.66
C ILE A 237 -9.43 12.41 -22.10
N GLU A 238 -9.01 13.33 -22.96
CA GLU A 238 -8.52 13.05 -24.32
C GLU A 238 -7.06 12.57 -24.33
N GLY A 239 -6.34 12.65 -23.21
CA GLY A 239 -4.92 12.34 -23.14
C GLY A 239 -4.03 13.37 -23.86
N ALA A 240 -4.56 14.56 -24.14
CA ALA A 240 -3.82 15.66 -24.73
C ALA A 240 -2.75 16.17 -23.75
N TYR A 241 -1.49 16.02 -24.17
CA TYR A 241 -0.36 16.43 -23.36
C TYR A 241 0.00 17.91 -23.61
N LEU A 242 -0.16 18.73 -22.57
CA LEU A 242 0.37 20.10 -22.52
C LEU A 242 1.47 20.18 -21.48
N SER A 243 2.66 20.63 -21.86
CA SER A 243 3.72 20.85 -20.87
C SER A 243 3.31 21.93 -19.85
N PRO A 244 3.87 21.94 -18.63
CA PRO A 244 3.45 22.89 -17.60
C PRO A 244 3.56 24.36 -18.04
N GLY A 245 4.54 24.71 -18.88
CA GLY A 245 4.71 26.04 -19.44
C GLY A 245 3.65 26.43 -20.48
N GLU A 246 3.15 25.44 -21.23
CA GLU A 246 2.09 25.61 -22.24
C GLU A 246 0.68 25.59 -21.61
N ALA A 247 0.53 24.98 -20.44
CA ALA A 247 -0.71 25.00 -19.66
C ALA A 247 -0.90 26.35 -18.95
N TYR A 248 -1.39 27.37 -19.67
CA TYR A 248 -1.54 28.73 -19.15
C TYR A 248 -2.75 28.90 -18.22
N ASN A 249 -3.89 28.33 -18.62
CA ASN A 249 -5.17 28.47 -17.91
C ASN A 249 -5.74 27.11 -17.47
N GLN A 250 -5.02 26.01 -17.71
CA GLN A 250 -5.41 24.65 -17.36
C GLN A 250 -4.77 24.18 -16.05
N LEU A 251 -5.55 23.47 -15.26
CA LEU A 251 -5.08 22.58 -14.20
C LEU A 251 -4.90 21.18 -14.83
N MET A 252 -3.66 20.74 -15.03
CA MET A 252 -3.35 19.51 -15.77
C MET A 252 -3.13 18.30 -14.86
N VAL A 253 -3.42 17.11 -15.38
CA VAL A 253 -3.05 15.82 -14.79
C VAL A 253 -1.93 15.18 -15.63
N TYR A 254 -0.86 14.73 -14.97
CA TYR A 254 0.28 14.10 -15.61
C TYR A 254 0.45 12.66 -15.14
N ASP A 255 0.52 11.73 -16.10
CA ASP A 255 1.09 10.41 -15.87
C ASP A 255 2.62 10.51 -15.92
N LEU A 256 3.25 10.36 -14.76
CA LEU A 256 4.69 10.51 -14.59
C LEU A 256 5.45 9.25 -15.06
N ASN A 257 4.78 8.13 -15.35
CA ASN A 257 5.39 6.93 -15.93
C ASN A 257 5.53 7.00 -17.45
N ASP A 258 4.88 7.96 -18.11
CA ASP A 258 4.86 8.10 -19.56
C ASP A 258 6.25 8.37 -20.18
N ILE A 259 7.28 8.64 -19.36
CA ILE A 259 8.69 8.66 -19.80
C ILE A 259 9.15 7.37 -20.48
N GLY A 260 8.50 6.23 -20.20
CA GLY A 260 8.78 4.97 -20.88
C GLY A 260 8.32 4.96 -22.33
N MET A 261 7.20 5.63 -22.63
CA MET A 261 6.63 5.74 -23.98
C MET A 261 7.21 6.93 -24.74
N ASP A 262 7.40 8.07 -24.07
CA ASP A 262 8.01 9.27 -24.63
C ASP A 262 9.20 9.75 -23.78
N LYS A 263 10.41 9.33 -24.19
CA LYS A 263 11.66 9.69 -23.52
C LYS A 263 11.94 11.19 -23.52
N SER A 264 11.31 11.99 -24.39
CA SER A 264 11.51 13.45 -24.46
C SER A 264 10.93 14.19 -23.25
N LYS A 265 9.95 13.57 -22.57
CA LYS A 265 9.36 14.05 -21.31
C LYS A 265 10.27 13.83 -20.11
N GLY A 266 11.34 13.05 -20.25
CA GLY A 266 12.31 12.77 -19.19
C GLY A 266 13.59 13.57 -19.32
N ARG A 267 14.22 13.89 -18.19
CA ARG A 267 15.58 14.44 -18.10
C ARG A 267 16.46 13.55 -17.24
N VAL A 268 17.67 13.27 -17.72
CA VAL A 268 18.66 12.47 -17.00
C VAL A 268 19.38 13.35 -15.97
N ILE A 269 19.43 12.88 -14.74
CA ILE A 269 20.02 13.56 -13.59
C ILE A 269 21.14 12.69 -13.04
N LYS A 270 22.36 13.23 -13.00
CA LYS A 270 23.50 12.56 -12.34
C LYS A 270 23.36 12.62 -10.82
N ILE A 271 23.87 11.58 -10.16
CA ILE A 271 23.89 11.44 -8.71
C ILE A 271 25.34 11.16 -8.31
N ASP A 272 26.03 12.20 -7.80
CA ASP A 272 27.48 12.17 -7.55
C ASP A 272 27.93 11.03 -6.61
N ASP A 273 27.03 10.49 -5.80
CA ASP A 273 27.25 9.37 -4.91
C ASP A 273 26.09 8.36 -4.96
N GLY A 274 25.54 8.07 -6.14
CA GLY A 274 24.49 7.06 -6.34
C GLY A 274 24.74 5.74 -5.60
N ALA A 275 23.73 5.21 -4.91
CA ALA A 275 23.83 3.91 -4.25
C ALA A 275 23.54 2.77 -5.25
N ASN A 276 22.42 2.86 -5.96
CA ASN A 276 22.04 1.96 -7.04
C ASN A 276 22.25 2.62 -8.42
N TYR A 277 22.21 3.95 -8.49
CA TYR A 277 22.18 4.68 -9.75
C TYR A 277 23.17 5.82 -9.81
N GLU A 278 24.10 5.77 -10.76
CA GLU A 278 24.96 6.93 -11.10
C GLU A 278 24.17 8.05 -11.77
N GLU A 279 23.09 7.72 -12.48
CA GLU A 279 22.14 8.67 -13.06
C GLU A 279 20.72 8.09 -13.13
N ILE A 280 19.71 8.97 -13.06
CA ILE A 280 18.29 8.61 -13.13
C ILE A 280 17.56 9.52 -14.11
N ARG A 281 16.69 8.95 -14.95
CA ARG A 281 15.76 9.71 -15.78
C ARG A 281 14.48 10.02 -15.01
N LEU A 282 14.21 11.30 -14.77
CA LEU A 282 13.01 11.78 -14.08
C LEU A 282 12.13 12.61 -15.01
N HIS A 283 10.81 12.61 -14.78
CA HIS A 283 9.86 13.38 -15.56
C HIS A 283 10.12 14.89 -15.42
N LYS A 284 10.22 15.62 -16.53
CA LYS A 284 10.54 17.07 -16.57
C LYS A 284 9.52 17.96 -15.87
N VAL A 285 8.27 17.51 -15.72
CA VAL A 285 7.28 18.19 -14.84
C VAL A 285 7.77 18.34 -13.40
N ILE A 286 8.57 17.39 -12.90
CA ILE A 286 9.17 17.48 -11.56
C ILE A 286 10.45 18.30 -11.62
N VAL A 287 11.43 17.83 -12.40
CA VAL A 287 12.81 18.33 -12.35
C VAL A 287 13.06 19.56 -13.21
N GLY A 288 12.10 19.97 -14.06
CA GLY A 288 12.28 21.03 -15.05
C GLY A 288 13.04 20.58 -16.30
N GLY A 289 13.06 21.46 -17.30
CA GLY A 289 13.77 21.28 -18.57
C GLY A 289 15.29 21.37 -18.43
N ASP A 290 15.98 21.14 -19.54
CA ASP A 290 17.43 21.30 -19.62
C ASP A 290 17.84 22.77 -19.42
N LYS A 291 18.75 23.02 -18.47
CA LYS A 291 19.24 24.36 -18.14
C LYS A 291 19.92 25.08 -19.33
N GLY A 292 20.41 24.32 -20.31
CA GLY A 292 21.02 24.85 -21.53
C GLY A 292 20.02 25.21 -22.63
N ASP A 293 18.75 24.82 -22.51
CA ASP A 293 17.72 24.98 -23.52
C ASP A 293 16.59 25.89 -23.01
N LYS A 294 16.50 27.09 -23.56
CA LYS A 294 15.50 28.09 -23.14
C LYS A 294 14.07 27.67 -23.47
N ASP A 295 13.86 26.96 -24.58
CA ASP A 295 12.54 26.51 -24.99
C ASP A 295 12.09 25.35 -24.12
N ASP A 296 13.01 24.45 -23.75
CA ASP A 296 12.73 23.37 -22.81
C ASP A 296 12.48 23.88 -21.38
N ILE A 297 13.23 24.88 -20.91
CA ILE A 297 12.95 25.57 -19.63
C ILE A 297 11.57 26.24 -19.67
N TYR A 298 11.22 26.88 -20.77
CA TYR A 298 9.93 27.52 -20.93
C TYR A 298 8.79 26.51 -20.80
N LYS A 299 8.88 25.38 -21.52
CA LYS A 299 7.91 24.28 -21.45
C LYS A 299 7.89 23.60 -20.08
N TYR A 300 9.04 23.47 -19.45
CA TYR A 300 9.23 22.78 -18.18
C TYR A 300 9.91 23.69 -17.15
N PRO A 301 9.17 24.64 -16.56
CA PRO A 301 9.73 25.57 -15.57
C PRO A 301 10.14 24.89 -14.24
N GLY A 302 9.83 23.60 -14.07
CA GLY A 302 9.98 22.86 -12.82
C GLY A 302 8.83 23.09 -11.86
N CYS A 303 8.95 22.56 -10.64
CA CYS A 303 7.87 22.59 -9.66
C CYS A 303 8.29 23.00 -8.25
N VAL A 304 7.30 23.38 -7.46
CA VAL A 304 7.24 23.15 -6.01
C VAL A 304 6.43 21.88 -5.82
N LEU A 305 7.02 20.88 -5.15
CA LEU A 305 6.42 19.57 -5.02
C LEU A 305 5.63 19.46 -3.71
N ILE A 306 4.33 19.22 -3.82
CA ILE A 306 3.43 18.96 -2.70
C ILE A 306 3.19 17.44 -2.65
N ASN A 307 3.92 16.76 -1.78
CA ASN A 307 3.87 15.31 -1.64
C ASN A 307 2.76 14.91 -0.64
N ILE A 308 1.78 14.13 -1.08
CA ILE A 308 0.56 13.82 -0.30
C ILE A 308 0.35 12.30 -0.18
N PRO A 309 1.24 11.58 0.51
CA PRO A 309 1.08 10.14 0.72
C PRO A 309 -0.09 9.84 1.67
N ARG A 310 -0.78 8.73 1.40
CA ARG A 310 -1.61 8.06 2.40
C ARG A 310 -0.76 7.15 3.26
N VAL A 311 -0.86 7.29 4.57
CA VAL A 311 -0.12 6.44 5.50
C VAL A 311 -0.71 5.03 5.51
N LYS A 312 0.12 4.04 5.22
CA LYS A 312 -0.21 2.63 5.25
C LYS A 312 1.00 1.80 5.62
N ILE A 313 0.79 0.68 6.32
CA ILE A 313 1.82 -0.35 6.45
C ILE A 313 2.08 -0.93 5.06
N HIS A 314 3.35 -1.12 4.70
CA HIS A 314 3.74 -1.50 3.36
C HIS A 314 4.27 -2.95 3.31
N ASP A 315 4.18 -3.60 2.14
CA ASP A 315 4.53 -5.03 2.01
C ASP A 315 5.96 -5.27 1.46
N GLN A 316 6.60 -4.21 0.99
CA GLN A 316 8.01 -4.22 0.53
C GLN A 316 8.92 -3.36 1.42
N ASP A 317 8.32 -2.56 2.29
CA ASP A 317 8.97 -1.51 3.09
C ASP A 317 8.18 -1.36 4.39
N LEU A 318 8.59 -0.54 5.35
CA LEU A 318 7.85 -0.43 6.62
C LEU A 318 6.50 0.29 6.44
N LEU A 319 6.51 1.44 5.78
CA LEU A 319 5.33 2.28 5.61
C LEU A 319 5.37 3.09 4.32
N SER A 320 4.19 3.35 3.76
CA SER A 320 4.07 4.38 2.72
C SER A 320 3.99 5.75 3.36
N GLY A 321 5.17 6.37 3.50
CA GLY A 321 5.35 7.74 3.94
C GLY A 321 5.75 8.67 2.80
N ALA A 322 6.34 9.80 3.18
CA ALA A 322 6.90 10.79 2.28
C ALA A 322 8.00 10.20 1.39
N ILE A 323 8.93 9.42 1.95
CA ILE A 323 10.06 8.83 1.23
C ILE A 323 9.55 7.86 0.16
N LYS A 324 8.71 6.89 0.56
CA LYS A 324 8.19 5.86 -0.35
C LYS A 324 7.36 6.46 -1.48
N ASN A 325 6.52 7.48 -1.23
CA ASN A 325 5.70 8.10 -2.29
C ASN A 325 6.50 8.93 -3.30
N LEU A 326 7.69 9.42 -2.91
CA LEU A 326 8.64 10.06 -3.82
C LEU A 326 9.51 9.07 -4.58
N GLY A 327 9.60 7.83 -4.09
CA GLY A 327 10.19 6.73 -4.82
C GLY A 327 9.31 6.32 -5.99
N MET A 328 9.32 7.12 -7.05
CA MET A 328 8.56 6.90 -8.28
C MET A 328 9.22 5.80 -9.14
N GLY A 329 8.43 4.87 -9.67
CA GLY A 329 8.92 3.89 -10.67
C GLY A 329 10.10 3.03 -10.20
N LEU A 330 10.16 2.71 -8.91
CA LEU A 330 11.35 2.12 -8.30
C LEU A 330 11.72 0.77 -8.90
N HIS A 331 13.00 0.56 -9.05
CA HIS A 331 13.73 -0.71 -9.08
C HIS A 331 15.17 -0.31 -8.67
N PRO A 332 16.13 -1.19 -8.38
CA PRO A 332 15.91 -2.44 -7.68
C PRO A 332 15.06 -2.28 -6.39
N TYR A 333 14.20 -3.25 -6.12
CA TYR A 333 13.44 -3.32 -4.86
C TYR A 333 14.15 -4.19 -3.81
N SER A 334 14.72 -5.30 -4.27
CA SER A 334 15.41 -6.27 -3.43
C SER A 334 16.90 -5.97 -3.43
N PRO A 335 17.61 -6.23 -2.32
CA PRO A 335 19.07 -6.19 -2.33
C PRO A 335 19.69 -7.27 -3.20
N TRP A 336 19.00 -8.37 -3.49
CA TRP A 336 19.50 -9.44 -4.36
C TRP A 336 18.73 -9.48 -5.68
N HIS A 337 19.48 -9.54 -6.78
CA HIS A 337 18.95 -9.65 -8.14
C HIS A 337 19.46 -10.91 -8.80
N MET A 338 18.55 -11.70 -9.37
CA MET A 338 18.90 -12.91 -10.11
C MET A 338 19.16 -12.57 -11.58
N GLU A 339 20.17 -13.20 -12.17
CA GLU A 339 20.36 -13.14 -13.62
C GLU A 339 19.27 -13.99 -14.30
N ILE A 340 18.55 -13.40 -15.25
CA ILE A 340 17.48 -14.07 -15.99
C ILE A 340 18.02 -14.53 -17.35
N ASP A 341 17.66 -15.75 -17.72
CA ASP A 341 17.90 -16.30 -19.05
C ASP A 341 16.81 -15.80 -20.02
N GLU A 342 17.22 -15.08 -21.07
CA GLU A 342 16.30 -14.44 -22.02
C GLU A 342 15.54 -15.43 -22.91
N GLU A 343 16.05 -16.66 -23.09
CA GLU A 343 15.37 -17.68 -23.90
C GLU A 343 14.27 -18.39 -23.11
N THR A 344 14.52 -18.64 -21.83
CA THR A 344 13.62 -19.40 -20.96
C THR A 344 12.81 -18.54 -19.99
N ASN A 345 13.10 -17.25 -19.89
CA ASN A 345 12.56 -16.31 -18.89
C ASN A 345 12.68 -16.83 -17.45
N SER A 346 13.72 -17.63 -17.16
CA SER A 346 13.94 -18.29 -15.87
C SER A 346 15.28 -17.86 -15.26
N PRO A 347 15.45 -17.91 -13.92
CA PRO A 347 16.72 -17.57 -13.29
C PRO A 347 17.86 -18.52 -13.67
N LYS A 348 19.03 -17.98 -14.00
CA LYS A 348 20.22 -18.78 -14.30
C LYS A 348 20.80 -19.42 -13.04
N MET A 349 21.28 -20.65 -13.19
CA MET A 349 22.02 -21.37 -12.15
C MET A 349 23.45 -21.64 -12.65
N ASN A 350 24.41 -21.69 -11.72
CA ASN A 350 25.77 -22.13 -12.00
C ASN A 350 25.85 -23.67 -12.04
N GLU A 351 27.07 -24.21 -12.25
CA GLU A 351 27.31 -25.66 -12.32
C GLU A 351 26.96 -26.40 -11.01
N ASP A 352 27.01 -25.72 -9.87
CA ASP A 352 26.66 -26.25 -8.55
C ASP A 352 25.14 -26.25 -8.28
N GLY A 353 24.34 -25.65 -9.17
CA GLY A 353 22.89 -25.52 -9.03
C GLY A 353 22.45 -24.36 -8.14
N ASP A 354 23.34 -23.39 -7.88
CA ASP A 354 23.05 -22.14 -7.18
C ASP A 354 22.68 -21.03 -8.17
N TYR A 355 21.76 -20.14 -7.76
CA TYR A 355 21.35 -18.99 -8.56
C TYR A 355 22.47 -17.97 -8.73
N ILE A 356 22.70 -17.54 -9.98
CA ILE A 356 23.62 -16.44 -10.28
C ILE A 356 22.93 -15.13 -9.87
N LYS A 357 23.53 -14.41 -8.93
CA LYS A 357 22.96 -13.20 -8.36
C LYS A 357 24.00 -12.12 -8.07
N TYR A 358 23.54 -10.87 -8.05
CA TYR A 358 24.34 -9.71 -7.64
C TYR A 358 23.60 -8.88 -6.58
N LYS A 359 24.37 -8.16 -5.76
CA LYS A 359 23.83 -7.37 -4.65
C LYS A 359 23.72 -5.89 -5.02
N THR A 360 22.59 -5.26 -4.68
CA THR A 360 22.30 -3.84 -4.79
C THR A 360 22.02 -3.27 -3.39
N HIS A 361 21.80 -1.96 -3.28
CA HIS A 361 21.31 -1.32 -2.05
C HIS A 361 19.78 -1.43 -1.88
N GLY A 362 19.10 -2.20 -2.74
CA GLY A 362 17.66 -2.46 -2.70
C GLY A 362 16.81 -1.20 -2.68
N ILE A 363 15.58 -1.33 -2.15
CA ILE A 363 14.60 -0.25 -2.08
C ILE A 363 15.12 0.99 -1.34
N SER A 364 15.90 0.81 -0.26
CA SER A 364 16.46 1.91 0.53
C SER A 364 17.43 2.76 -0.29
N GLY A 365 18.31 2.12 -1.07
CA GLY A 365 19.20 2.79 -2.02
C GLY A 365 18.44 3.53 -3.11
N THR A 366 17.46 2.86 -3.69
CA THR A 366 16.67 3.35 -4.81
C THR A 366 15.82 4.58 -4.44
N GLN A 367 15.08 4.52 -3.33
CA GLN A 367 14.34 5.68 -2.81
C GLN A 367 15.28 6.85 -2.53
N SER A 368 16.46 6.53 -1.96
CA SER A 368 17.44 7.54 -1.60
C SER A 368 18.00 8.28 -2.80
N ASP A 369 18.32 7.54 -3.86
CA ASP A 369 18.88 8.08 -5.10
C ASP A 369 17.86 8.95 -5.84
N ILE A 370 16.59 8.54 -5.93
CA ILE A 370 15.55 9.38 -6.54
C ILE A 370 15.36 10.69 -5.79
N ILE A 371 15.26 10.64 -4.45
CA ILE A 371 15.08 11.87 -3.67
C ILE A 371 16.31 12.77 -3.79
N LYS A 372 17.52 12.21 -3.84
CA LYS A 372 18.74 12.96 -4.13
C LYS A 372 18.70 13.63 -5.50
N ALA A 373 18.30 12.90 -6.53
CA ALA A 373 18.16 13.43 -7.88
C ALA A 373 17.15 14.59 -7.91
N ILE A 374 16.03 14.50 -7.18
CA ILE A 374 15.06 15.60 -7.05
C ILE A 374 15.69 16.79 -6.31
N LYS A 375 16.36 16.55 -5.18
CA LYS A 375 16.98 17.60 -4.36
C LYS A 375 18.11 18.33 -5.09
N SER A 376 18.90 17.64 -5.92
CA SER A 376 19.99 18.26 -6.69
C SER A 376 19.50 19.25 -7.75
N GLN A 377 18.19 19.29 -8.03
CA GLN A 377 17.55 20.24 -8.94
C GLN A 377 16.87 21.41 -8.22
N ASP A 378 17.16 21.63 -6.93
CA ASP A 378 16.60 22.72 -6.11
C ASP A 378 15.06 22.72 -6.09
N ILE A 379 14.47 21.53 -6.05
CA ILE A 379 13.01 21.35 -5.92
C ILE A 379 12.63 21.53 -4.46
N PHE A 380 11.80 22.55 -4.19
CA PHE A 380 11.24 22.78 -2.87
C PHE A 380 10.10 21.78 -2.62
N MET A 381 10.14 21.07 -1.49
CA MET A 381 9.21 20.01 -1.17
C MET A 381 8.46 20.30 0.13
N ILE A 382 7.15 20.04 0.12
CA ILE A 382 6.30 20.03 1.30
C ILE A 382 5.65 18.65 1.38
N HIS A 383 5.73 18.00 2.53
CA HIS A 383 5.11 16.69 2.75
C HIS A 383 3.87 16.87 3.64
N ILE A 384 2.74 16.32 3.20
CA ILE A 384 1.45 16.35 3.91
C ILE A 384 0.90 14.92 3.94
N LEU A 385 1.04 14.25 5.07
CA LEU A 385 0.62 12.85 5.23
C LEU A 385 -0.87 12.78 5.60
N ASP A 386 -1.63 12.03 4.80
CA ASP A 386 -2.99 11.62 5.13
C ASP A 386 -2.93 10.44 6.12
N ALA A 387 -3.13 10.76 7.40
CA ALA A 387 -3.21 9.82 8.51
C ALA A 387 -4.60 9.88 9.20
N ILE A 388 -5.63 10.32 8.45
CA ILE A 388 -7.00 10.39 8.99
C ILE A 388 -7.51 8.95 9.16
N GLU A 389 -7.32 8.15 8.11
CA GLU A 389 -7.48 6.71 8.15
C GLU A 389 -6.16 6.04 7.73
N ILE A 390 -5.38 5.57 8.70
CA ILE A 390 -4.14 4.81 8.44
C ILE A 390 -4.52 3.39 8.02
N MET A 391 -3.99 2.88 6.91
CA MET A 391 -4.24 1.48 6.54
C MET A 391 -3.32 0.54 7.30
N ASN A 392 -3.94 -0.40 8.01
CA ASN A 392 -3.28 -1.46 8.77
C ASN A 392 -3.36 -2.80 8.02
N LYS A 393 -2.58 -3.80 8.45
CA LYS A 393 -2.51 -5.20 7.99
C LYS A 393 -1.94 -5.45 6.60
N SER A 394 -2.18 -4.57 5.64
CA SER A 394 -1.58 -4.70 4.31
C SER A 394 -1.63 -3.40 3.51
N HIS A 395 -0.72 -3.31 2.55
CA HIS A 395 -0.73 -2.29 1.49
C HIS A 395 -1.72 -2.59 0.36
N ASP A 396 -2.25 -3.81 0.29
CA ASP A 396 -3.21 -4.27 -0.72
C ASP A 396 -4.66 -4.02 -0.27
N SER A 397 -5.59 -3.93 -1.22
CA SER A 397 -7.00 -3.64 -0.92
C SER A 397 -7.74 -4.76 -0.19
N ALA A 398 -7.24 -6.00 -0.28
CA ALA A 398 -7.89 -7.18 0.28
C ALA A 398 -7.85 -7.17 1.80
N ASN A 399 -6.66 -6.88 2.33
CA ASN A 399 -6.32 -6.99 3.73
C ASN A 399 -6.15 -5.61 4.39
N ALA A 400 -6.14 -4.52 3.61
CA ALA A 400 -6.11 -3.16 4.14
C ALA A 400 -7.30 -2.92 5.08
N GLN A 401 -6.97 -2.64 6.34
CA GLN A 401 -7.93 -2.29 7.36
C GLN A 401 -7.78 -0.81 7.72
N PRO A 402 -8.74 0.05 7.36
CA PRO A 402 -8.70 1.45 7.75
C PRO A 402 -8.82 1.61 9.26
N THR A 403 -7.90 2.36 9.87
CA THR A 403 -7.90 2.71 11.29
C THR A 403 -8.10 4.21 11.45
N LYS A 404 -9.16 4.60 12.18
CA LYS A 404 -9.60 6.00 12.31
C LYS A 404 -8.78 6.77 13.34
N GLU A 405 -7.51 7.00 13.03
CA GLU A 405 -6.57 7.74 13.88
C GLU A 405 -6.88 9.24 13.92
N GLY A 406 -7.39 9.79 12.81
CA GLY A 406 -7.86 11.16 12.74
C GLY A 406 -6.73 12.18 12.77
N PHE A 407 -5.59 11.93 12.11
CA PHE A 407 -4.48 12.87 12.05
C PHE A 407 -4.17 13.37 10.64
N ILE A 408 -3.61 14.57 10.56
CA ILE A 408 -2.87 15.03 9.38
C ILE A 408 -1.53 15.56 9.87
N PHE A 409 -0.44 15.18 9.21
CA PHE A 409 0.91 15.59 9.55
C PHE A 409 1.55 16.37 8.40
N SER A 410 2.42 17.34 8.70
CA SER A 410 3.18 18.04 7.67
C SER A 410 4.58 18.46 8.13
N SER A 411 5.54 18.38 7.21
CA SER A 411 6.93 18.82 7.39
C SER A 411 7.58 19.12 6.04
N LEU A 412 8.72 19.81 6.06
CA LEU A 412 9.61 19.95 4.89
C LEU A 412 10.68 18.84 4.82
N ASP A 413 10.76 17.99 5.84
CA ASP A 413 11.77 16.93 5.96
C ASP A 413 11.09 15.55 5.92
N CYS A 414 11.30 14.82 4.83
CA CYS A 414 10.69 13.51 4.60
C CYS A 414 11.17 12.45 5.60
N VAL A 415 12.42 12.53 6.08
CA VAL A 415 12.96 11.56 7.05
C VAL A 415 12.34 11.79 8.42
N ALA A 416 12.24 13.06 8.83
CA ALA A 416 11.66 13.42 10.13
C ALA A 416 10.20 12.98 10.24
N ILE A 417 9.38 13.30 9.24
CA ILE A 417 7.95 13.01 9.26
C ILE A 417 7.65 11.52 9.15
N ASP A 418 8.43 10.76 8.39
CA ASP A 418 8.25 9.32 8.26
C ASP A 418 8.66 8.59 9.54
N LEU A 419 9.79 8.94 10.15
CA LEU A 419 10.20 8.38 11.44
C LEU A 419 9.19 8.71 12.54
N PHE A 420 8.72 9.96 12.61
CA PHE A 420 7.67 10.36 13.54
C PHE A 420 6.39 9.52 13.35
N THR A 421 5.97 9.32 12.11
CA THR A 421 4.78 8.53 11.78
C THR A 421 4.97 7.07 12.18
N ALA A 422 6.13 6.49 11.90
CA ALA A 422 6.47 5.12 12.33
C ALA A 422 6.40 4.97 13.86
N ARG A 423 7.00 5.92 14.58
CA ARG A 423 6.98 5.98 16.04
C ARG A 423 5.58 6.12 16.63
N TYR A 424 4.68 6.81 15.92
CA TYR A 424 3.27 6.87 16.30
C TYR A 424 2.59 5.50 16.14
N CYS A 425 2.71 4.89 14.95
CA CYS A 425 2.07 3.61 14.64
C CYS A 425 2.56 2.47 15.56
N PHE A 426 3.87 2.37 15.79
CA PHE A 426 4.46 1.25 16.52
C PHE A 426 4.59 1.50 18.03
N LYS A 427 3.65 2.27 18.61
CA LYS A 427 3.63 2.60 20.03
C LYS A 427 2.22 2.46 20.60
N ASN A 428 1.97 1.31 21.23
CA ASN A 428 0.71 1.06 21.95
C ASN A 428 0.92 0.82 23.46
N ILE A 429 2.10 1.15 23.99
CA ILE A 429 2.39 1.13 25.44
C ILE A 429 2.93 2.47 25.96
N PRO A 430 2.70 2.78 27.25
CA PRO A 430 3.21 4.00 27.88
C PRO A 430 4.75 4.11 27.87
N MET A 431 5.29 5.32 27.66
CA MET A 431 6.75 5.52 27.55
C MET A 431 7.57 5.07 28.76
N ASP A 432 7.08 5.26 29.98
CA ASP A 432 7.77 4.88 31.21
C ASP A 432 8.02 3.37 31.27
N LYS A 433 7.00 2.60 30.88
CA LYS A 433 7.11 1.15 30.74
C LYS A 433 8.02 0.76 29.57
N ALA A 434 7.88 1.44 28.43
CA ALA A 434 8.62 1.11 27.22
C ALA A 434 10.14 1.34 27.36
N ILE A 435 10.54 2.42 28.03
CA ILE A 435 11.94 2.72 28.35
C ILE A 435 12.53 1.62 29.24
N LYS A 436 11.81 1.19 30.26
CA LYS A 436 12.26 0.09 31.13
C LYS A 436 12.48 -1.20 30.33
N ILE A 437 11.53 -1.58 29.47
CA ILE A 437 11.64 -2.77 28.62
C ILE A 437 12.82 -2.66 27.67
N LYS A 438 13.02 -1.49 27.06
CA LYS A 438 14.16 -1.22 26.18
C LYS A 438 15.47 -1.46 26.91
N ASP A 439 15.62 -0.91 28.11
CA ASP A 439 16.85 -1.05 28.91
C ASP A 439 17.08 -2.52 29.33
N GLU A 440 16.02 -3.24 29.73
CA GLU A 440 16.08 -4.66 30.11
C GLU A 440 16.50 -5.58 28.96
N ASN A 441 16.14 -5.24 27.72
CA ASN A 441 16.42 -6.05 26.53
C ASN A 441 17.59 -5.51 25.69
N ASN A 442 18.23 -4.42 26.11
CA ASN A 442 19.26 -3.70 25.34
C ASN A 442 18.81 -3.35 23.90
N TRP A 443 17.57 -2.88 23.77
CA TRP A 443 16.98 -2.53 22.48
C TRP A 443 17.37 -1.13 22.00
N SER A 444 17.43 -0.95 20.68
CA SER A 444 17.79 0.32 20.05
C SER A 444 16.74 1.41 20.23
N THR A 445 15.48 1.05 20.53
CA THR A 445 14.34 1.97 20.61
C THR A 445 13.29 1.50 21.62
N GLU A 446 12.63 2.47 22.26
CA GLU A 446 11.48 2.29 23.16
C GLU A 446 10.13 2.36 22.44
N PHE A 447 10.11 2.58 21.11
CA PHE A 447 8.88 2.61 20.31
C PHE A 447 8.49 1.18 19.93
N ILE A 448 7.81 0.52 20.88
CA ILE A 448 7.44 -0.89 20.82
C ILE A 448 5.94 -1.12 21.00
N GLN A 449 5.49 -2.27 20.52
CA GLN A 449 4.12 -2.74 20.65
C GLN A 449 4.06 -3.95 21.56
N LYS A 450 2.91 -4.14 22.23
CA LYS A 450 2.52 -5.43 22.79
C LYS A 450 2.13 -6.37 21.64
N ILE A 451 2.73 -7.57 21.60
CA ILE A 451 2.54 -8.56 20.53
C ILE A 451 2.14 -9.93 21.09
N PRO A 452 1.49 -10.80 20.30
CA PRO A 452 1.33 -12.21 20.65
C PRO A 452 2.69 -12.93 20.65
N ILE A 453 2.89 -13.88 21.56
CA ILE A 453 4.06 -14.76 21.61
C ILE A 453 3.56 -16.20 21.70
N ALA A 454 4.20 -17.12 20.98
CA ALA A 454 3.83 -18.52 20.98
C ALA A 454 4.67 -19.30 21.99
N GLU A 455 3.99 -20.08 22.83
CA GLU A 455 4.61 -20.92 23.86
C GLU A 455 3.99 -22.33 23.85
N ILE A 456 4.76 -23.33 24.29
CA ILE A 456 4.24 -24.69 24.40
C ILE A 456 3.50 -24.83 25.73
N GLU A 457 2.23 -25.23 25.66
CA GLU A 457 1.46 -25.67 26.81
C GLU A 457 0.86 -27.06 26.51
N ASN A 458 1.29 -28.06 27.27
CA ASN A 458 0.96 -29.46 27.03
C ASN A 458 1.38 -29.90 25.61
N ASN A 459 0.41 -30.30 24.77
CA ASN A 459 0.61 -30.71 23.39
C ASN A 459 0.18 -29.63 22.37
N ASN A 460 -0.02 -28.38 22.82
CA ASN A 460 -0.43 -27.27 21.99
C ASN A 460 0.62 -26.17 22.00
N ILE A 461 0.59 -25.35 20.95
CA ILE A 461 1.28 -24.06 20.93
C ILE A 461 0.23 -23.00 21.19
N ILE A 462 0.33 -22.27 22.30
CA ILE A 462 -0.63 -21.28 22.76
C ILE A 462 -0.08 -19.87 22.61
N THR A 463 -0.97 -18.87 22.60
CA THR A 463 -0.60 -17.45 22.57
C THR A 463 -0.52 -16.87 23.98
N THR A 464 0.65 -16.35 24.34
CA THR A 464 0.88 -15.41 25.44
C THR A 464 1.15 -14.01 24.88
N TYR A 465 1.74 -13.10 25.66
CA TYR A 465 2.04 -11.74 25.21
C TYR A 465 3.44 -11.29 25.59
N GLY A 466 4.13 -10.67 24.63
CA GLY A 466 5.43 -10.03 24.78
C GLY A 466 5.45 -8.64 24.15
N TYR A 467 6.64 -8.19 23.78
CA TYR A 467 6.84 -6.91 23.12
C TYR A 467 7.82 -7.05 21.94
N ASP A 468 7.58 -6.31 20.88
CA ASP A 468 8.44 -6.23 19.70
C ASP A 468 8.12 -4.95 18.91
N SER A 469 8.96 -4.63 17.92
CA SER A 469 8.73 -3.56 16.97
C SER A 469 9.54 -3.78 15.70
N PRO A 470 8.98 -3.51 14.51
CA PRO A 470 9.78 -3.45 13.30
C PRO A 470 10.88 -2.38 13.36
N LEU A 471 10.72 -1.34 14.19
CA LEU A 471 11.72 -0.28 14.37
C LEU A 471 13.04 -0.76 14.98
N LEU A 472 13.08 -1.96 15.57
CA LEU A 472 14.32 -2.57 16.07
C LEU A 472 15.27 -2.97 14.94
N ARG A 473 14.74 -3.17 13.73
CA ARG A 473 15.42 -3.80 12.58
C ARG A 473 15.11 -3.11 11.24
N TYR A 474 14.83 -1.81 11.30
CA TYR A 474 14.52 -0.99 10.14
C TYR A 474 15.49 0.20 10.01
N ASP A 475 16.39 0.15 9.03
CA ASP A 475 17.51 1.11 8.91
C ASP A 475 17.25 2.28 7.94
N LEU A 476 16.14 2.30 7.17
CA LEU A 476 15.93 3.30 6.10
C LEU A 476 16.15 4.75 6.58
N TYR A 477 15.65 5.12 7.77
CA TYR A 477 15.77 6.50 8.26
C TYR A 477 17.21 6.90 8.58
N ASN A 478 17.99 5.96 9.11
CA ASN A 478 19.40 6.14 9.38
C ASN A 478 20.20 6.19 8.07
N TYR A 479 19.92 5.25 7.17
CA TYR A 479 20.46 5.23 5.81
C TYR A 479 20.22 6.56 5.09
N ALA A 480 18.96 7.01 5.00
CA ALA A 480 18.57 8.24 4.33
C ALA A 480 19.20 9.49 4.96
N GLN A 481 19.32 9.55 6.29
CA GLN A 481 20.03 10.65 6.96
C GLN A 481 21.52 10.67 6.62
N LYS A 482 22.21 9.51 6.63
CA LYS A 482 23.63 9.39 6.24
C LYS A 482 23.84 9.82 4.79
N ARG A 483 22.85 9.56 3.92
CA ARG A 483 22.80 10.02 2.53
C ARG A 483 22.49 11.53 2.41
N GLY A 484 22.17 12.26 3.47
CA GLY A 484 21.86 13.70 3.40
C GLY A 484 20.47 14.02 2.84
N ILE A 485 19.54 13.07 2.88
CA ILE A 485 18.17 13.24 2.38
C ILE A 485 17.33 14.07 3.35
N GLY A 486 17.47 13.83 4.64
CA GLY A 486 16.72 14.50 5.70
C GLY A 486 17.35 14.24 7.07
N LYS A 487 16.61 14.55 8.13
CA LYS A 487 17.07 14.40 9.52
C LYS A 487 16.05 13.62 10.34
N GLN A 488 16.55 12.78 11.24
CA GLN A 488 15.71 12.03 12.19
C GLN A 488 15.30 12.86 13.40
N LEU A 489 16.09 13.88 13.79
CA LEU A 489 15.75 14.74 14.91
C LEU A 489 14.59 15.67 14.53
N TYR A 490 13.52 15.65 15.32
CA TYR A 490 12.34 16.47 15.10
C TYR A 490 11.72 16.97 16.42
N TYR A 491 10.76 17.88 16.28
CA TYR A 491 9.83 18.26 17.33
C TYR A 491 8.45 18.51 16.74
N VAL A 492 7.41 18.25 17.53
CA VAL A 492 6.02 18.43 17.11
C VAL A 492 5.48 19.78 17.58
N ILE A 493 4.76 20.45 16.68
CA ILE A 493 3.89 21.58 16.95
C ILE A 493 2.50 21.26 16.41
N GLY A 494 1.44 21.63 17.12
CA GLY A 494 0.13 21.20 16.64
C GLY A 494 -1.02 21.50 17.56
N ILE A 495 -2.21 21.08 17.16
CA ILE A 495 -3.42 21.14 17.99
C ILE A 495 -4.21 19.86 17.84
N ASP A 496 -4.65 19.33 18.96
CA ASP A 496 -5.73 18.37 18.99
C ASP A 496 -7.04 19.16 18.88
N ASN A 497 -7.70 19.14 17.72
CA ASN A 497 -8.94 19.90 17.52
C ASN A 497 -10.14 19.29 18.24
N LEU A 498 -10.03 18.08 18.80
CA LEU A 498 -11.07 17.47 19.62
C LEU A 498 -11.03 18.04 21.04
N THR A 499 -9.83 18.14 21.62
CA THR A 499 -9.63 18.61 23.01
C THR A 499 -9.21 20.08 23.11
N LYS A 500 -8.90 20.71 21.97
CA LYS A 500 -8.32 22.07 21.84
C LYS A 500 -6.99 22.24 22.59
N LYS A 501 -6.26 21.15 22.84
CA LYS A 501 -4.97 21.16 23.52
C LYS A 501 -3.80 21.25 22.52
N PRO A 502 -2.70 21.91 22.88
CA PRO A 502 -1.48 21.90 22.06
C PRO A 502 -0.93 20.47 21.94
N LEU A 503 -0.54 20.07 20.73
CA LEU A 503 0.26 18.88 20.49
C LEU A 503 1.74 19.25 20.51
N VAL A 504 2.54 18.44 21.18
CA VAL A 504 3.99 18.57 21.32
C VAL A 504 4.64 17.19 21.26
N SER A 505 5.98 17.16 21.20
CA SER A 505 6.73 15.93 21.44
C SER A 505 7.67 16.03 22.64
N LEU A 506 7.95 14.89 23.24
CA LEU A 506 8.89 14.73 24.34
C LEU A 506 9.71 13.47 24.09
N GLN A 507 11.02 13.62 23.87
CA GLN A 507 11.91 12.52 23.44
C GLN A 507 11.38 11.79 22.19
N GLY A 508 10.75 12.53 21.28
CA GLY A 508 10.15 11.99 20.07
C GLY A 508 8.75 11.39 20.25
N HIS A 509 8.25 11.22 21.47
CA HIS A 509 6.87 10.74 21.71
C HIS A 509 5.85 11.86 21.48
N LEU A 510 4.76 11.57 20.76
CA LEU A 510 3.64 12.50 20.61
C LEU A 510 2.86 12.62 21.92
N GLY A 511 2.49 13.84 22.28
CA GLY A 511 1.59 14.08 23.40
C GLY A 511 0.88 15.43 23.32
N LYS A 512 0.02 15.66 24.30
CA LYS A 512 -0.67 16.94 24.52
C LYS A 512 -0.25 17.55 25.84
N ILE A 513 -0.31 18.88 25.93
CA ILE A 513 -0.09 19.59 27.19
C ILE A 513 -1.43 19.85 27.88
N GLU A 514 -1.59 19.33 29.09
CA GLU A 514 -2.73 19.54 29.98
C GLU A 514 -2.23 20.03 31.34
N GLU A 515 -2.53 21.28 31.70
CA GLU A 515 -2.19 21.84 33.03
C GLU A 515 -0.71 21.64 33.42
N ASN A 516 0.20 21.93 32.49
CA ASN A 516 1.66 21.71 32.59
C ASN A 516 2.11 20.24 32.66
N THR A 517 1.21 19.29 32.42
CA THR A 517 1.51 17.86 32.30
C THR A 517 1.55 17.45 30.84
N PHE A 518 2.56 16.65 30.47
CA PHE A 518 2.60 15.94 29.20
C PHE A 518 1.74 14.68 29.32
N VAL A 519 0.63 14.68 28.58
CA VAL A 519 -0.23 13.51 28.44
C VAL A 519 0.07 12.87 27.10
N GLU A 520 0.66 11.69 27.17
CA GLU A 520 1.07 10.94 26.00
C GLU A 520 -0.13 10.58 25.11
N VAL A 521 0.06 10.68 23.79
CA VAL A 521 -0.89 10.18 22.80
C VAL A 521 -0.32 8.87 22.28
N ILE A 522 -1.05 7.78 22.54
CA ILE A 522 -0.72 6.42 22.08
C ILE A 522 -1.86 5.91 21.20
N THR A 523 -1.54 5.08 20.22
CA THR A 523 -2.56 4.37 19.45
C THR A 523 -3.07 3.16 20.23
N GLU A 524 -4.36 2.84 20.06
CA GLU A 524 -4.97 1.59 20.52
C GLU A 524 -4.89 0.49 19.45
N ASN A 525 -4.50 0.85 18.22
CA ASN A 525 -4.38 -0.08 17.11
C ASN A 525 -3.05 -0.83 17.18
N PHE A 526 -3.07 -2.07 16.70
CA PHE A 526 -1.90 -2.92 16.59
C PHE A 526 -1.47 -3.00 15.11
N TYR A 527 -0.33 -2.40 14.77
CA TYR A 527 0.12 -2.26 13.39
C TYR A 527 1.14 -3.31 12.98
N TYR A 528 0.90 -3.95 11.83
CA TYR A 528 1.80 -4.92 11.19
C TYR A 528 1.33 -5.15 9.73
N SER A 529 2.14 -5.78 8.89
CA SER A 529 1.70 -6.36 7.61
C SER A 529 1.77 -7.88 7.63
N LEU A 530 0.78 -8.53 7.02
CA LEU A 530 0.74 -9.97 6.82
C LEU A 530 1.85 -10.43 5.86
N VAL A 531 2.21 -9.59 4.90
CA VAL A 531 3.19 -9.91 3.86
C VAL A 531 4.63 -9.74 4.34
N THR A 532 4.85 -8.86 5.32
CA THR A 532 6.14 -8.69 6.02
C THR A 532 6.11 -9.24 7.43
N ILE A 533 5.25 -10.22 7.73
CA ILE A 533 5.03 -10.71 9.10
C ILE A 533 6.31 -11.21 9.79
N MET A 534 7.26 -11.75 9.04
CA MET A 534 8.59 -12.16 9.53
C MET A 534 9.46 -10.99 10.04
N HIS A 535 9.18 -9.78 9.55
CA HIS A 535 9.85 -8.55 9.92
C HIS A 535 9.02 -7.74 10.91
N ASP A 536 7.71 -7.62 10.73
CA ASP A 536 6.87 -6.84 11.65
C ASP A 536 6.67 -7.54 13.00
N LEU A 537 6.43 -8.85 12.97
CA LEU A 537 6.11 -9.69 14.13
C LEU A 537 7.16 -10.80 14.35
N GLN A 538 8.43 -10.47 14.14
CA GLN A 538 9.53 -11.43 14.18
C GLN A 538 9.54 -12.26 15.47
N SER A 539 9.37 -11.63 16.63
CA SER A 539 9.36 -12.35 17.91
C SER A 539 8.16 -13.31 18.02
N THR A 540 6.99 -12.93 17.50
CA THR A 540 5.83 -13.81 17.39
C THR A 540 6.16 -15.03 16.53
N ILE A 541 6.65 -14.82 15.32
CA ILE A 541 6.89 -15.93 14.38
C ILE A 541 8.06 -16.80 14.85
N PHE A 542 9.15 -16.23 15.34
CA PHE A 542 10.29 -16.99 15.84
C PHE A 542 9.94 -17.84 17.06
N SER A 543 9.10 -17.33 17.98
CA SER A 543 8.62 -18.12 19.11
C SER A 543 7.72 -19.29 18.65
N TYR A 544 6.90 -19.09 17.61
CA TYR A 544 6.09 -20.13 17.01
C TYR A 544 6.96 -21.21 16.36
N LEU A 545 7.91 -20.82 15.51
CA LEU A 545 8.81 -21.73 14.82
C LEU A 545 9.64 -22.58 15.80
N LYS A 546 10.18 -21.95 16.86
CA LYS A 546 10.94 -22.66 17.91
C LYS A 546 10.06 -23.62 18.70
N SER A 547 8.82 -23.23 19.00
CA SER A 547 7.85 -24.10 19.70
C SER A 547 7.47 -25.29 18.83
N GLN A 548 7.22 -25.06 17.54
CA GLN A 548 6.96 -26.09 16.54
C GLN A 548 8.13 -27.07 16.42
N ASP A 549 9.36 -26.57 16.27
CA ASP A 549 10.54 -27.42 16.12
C ASP A 549 10.73 -28.33 17.33
N LYS A 550 10.47 -27.82 18.52
CA LYS A 550 10.53 -28.61 19.76
C LYS A 550 9.40 -29.65 19.86
N LEU A 551 8.17 -29.32 19.47
CA LEU A 551 7.04 -30.25 19.55
C LEU A 551 7.07 -31.34 18.47
N ALA A 552 7.37 -30.95 17.22
CA ALA A 552 7.33 -31.84 16.06
C ALA A 552 8.68 -32.46 15.71
N ASN A 553 9.73 -32.16 16.47
CA ASN A 553 11.12 -32.58 16.19
C ASN A 553 11.56 -32.19 14.76
N THR A 554 11.34 -30.92 14.41
CA THR A 554 11.70 -30.33 13.11
C THR A 554 12.81 -29.28 13.27
N SER A 555 13.26 -28.68 12.16
CA SER A 555 14.29 -27.64 12.14
C SER A 555 13.89 -26.43 11.27
N VAL A 556 12.60 -26.11 11.21
CA VAL A 556 12.04 -25.06 10.36
C VAL A 556 12.64 -23.69 10.71
N PHE A 557 12.83 -23.39 12.00
CA PHE A 557 13.45 -22.14 12.43
C PHE A 557 14.85 -21.99 11.84
N ASN A 558 15.70 -23.02 11.98
CA ASN A 558 17.06 -22.99 11.45
C ASN A 558 17.09 -22.92 9.92
N THR A 559 16.18 -23.62 9.23
CA THR A 559 16.05 -23.54 7.77
C THR A 559 15.74 -22.11 7.31
N ILE A 560 14.79 -21.44 7.95
CA ILE A 560 14.43 -20.06 7.62
C ILE A 560 15.57 -19.09 7.94
N MET A 561 16.21 -19.22 9.11
CA MET A 561 17.34 -18.36 9.48
C MET A 561 18.52 -18.51 8.52
N ASN A 562 18.84 -19.73 8.06
CA ASN A 562 19.90 -19.94 7.07
C ASN A 562 19.64 -19.25 5.72
N ILE A 563 18.38 -18.94 5.40
CA ILE A 563 17.99 -18.25 4.17
C ILE A 563 17.99 -16.73 4.38
N TYR A 564 17.38 -16.27 5.48
CA TYR A 564 17.07 -14.86 5.68
C TYR A 564 18.08 -14.10 6.55
N ASP A 565 18.71 -14.72 7.54
CA ASP A 565 19.69 -14.04 8.41
C ASP A 565 21.07 -14.07 7.71
N GLU A 566 21.24 -13.13 6.79
CA GLU A 566 22.42 -13.06 5.91
C GLU A 566 23.68 -12.75 6.70
N ASN A 567 23.55 -11.96 7.77
CA ASN A 567 24.68 -11.47 8.57
C ASN A 567 24.97 -12.35 9.82
N LYS A 568 24.06 -13.28 10.15
CA LYS A 568 24.14 -14.23 11.28
C LYS A 568 24.08 -13.59 12.66
N ASP A 569 23.40 -12.46 12.82
CA ASP A 569 23.20 -11.78 14.10
C ASP A 569 21.94 -12.24 14.85
N GLY A 570 21.14 -13.12 14.24
CA GLY A 570 19.91 -13.67 14.81
C GLY A 570 18.68 -12.79 14.60
N VAL A 571 18.79 -11.71 13.83
CA VAL A 571 17.73 -10.79 13.42
C VAL A 571 17.58 -10.88 11.90
N VAL A 572 16.34 -10.87 11.42
CA VAL A 572 16.07 -10.68 9.98
C VAL A 572 15.64 -9.23 9.76
N ASP A 573 16.49 -8.41 9.17
CA ASP A 573 16.23 -6.99 8.93
C ASP A 573 15.55 -6.72 7.57
N TYR A 574 15.06 -5.48 7.35
CA TYR A 574 14.35 -5.15 6.11
C TYR A 574 15.19 -5.13 4.84
N ASN A 575 16.53 -5.15 4.95
CA ASN A 575 17.47 -5.30 3.85
C ASN A 575 17.91 -6.77 3.67
N GLU A 576 17.38 -7.70 4.45
CA GLU A 576 17.62 -9.13 4.30
C GLU A 576 16.38 -9.80 3.69
N LYS A 577 16.45 -10.07 2.38
CA LYS A 577 15.32 -10.56 1.58
C LYS A 577 15.51 -11.99 1.07
N GLY A 578 16.46 -12.72 1.64
CA GLY A 578 16.78 -14.08 1.23
C GLY A 578 17.48 -14.10 -0.12
N ARG A 579 16.99 -14.90 -1.07
CA ARG A 579 17.67 -15.15 -2.34
C ARG A 579 17.38 -14.11 -3.44
N GLY A 580 16.42 -13.21 -3.25
CA GLY A 580 16.06 -12.18 -4.23
C GLY A 580 15.22 -12.71 -5.39
N PHE A 581 14.02 -13.20 -5.09
CA PHE A 581 13.15 -13.89 -6.04
C PHE A 581 12.31 -12.93 -6.92
N GLU A 582 12.31 -11.63 -6.61
CA GLU A 582 11.36 -10.67 -7.16
C GLU A 582 11.50 -10.50 -8.68
N ASP A 583 12.71 -10.43 -9.23
CA ASP A 583 12.91 -10.28 -10.68
C ASP A 583 12.34 -11.49 -11.45
N ALA A 584 12.53 -12.69 -10.91
CA ALA A 584 12.01 -13.92 -11.50
C ALA A 584 10.48 -13.91 -11.54
N ILE A 585 9.84 -13.43 -10.46
CA ILE A 585 8.38 -13.24 -10.43
C ILE A 585 7.94 -12.25 -11.50
N TYR A 586 8.60 -11.09 -11.61
CA TYR A 586 8.18 -10.08 -12.58
C TYR A 586 8.25 -10.58 -14.03
N ASN A 587 9.29 -11.34 -14.39
CA ASN A 587 9.40 -11.96 -15.72
C ASN A 587 8.30 -13.01 -15.94
N ILE A 588 7.99 -13.84 -14.95
CA ILE A 588 6.86 -14.79 -15.01
C ILE A 588 5.55 -14.04 -15.25
N LEU A 589 5.31 -12.96 -14.51
CA LEU A 589 4.09 -12.17 -14.65
C LEU A 589 3.98 -11.60 -16.06
N GLU A 590 5.03 -10.98 -16.58
CA GLU A 590 5.06 -10.43 -17.94
C GLU A 590 4.69 -11.48 -19.00
N GLU A 591 5.26 -12.69 -18.92
CA GLU A 591 4.94 -13.79 -19.82
C GLU A 591 3.47 -14.20 -19.72
N CYS A 592 2.95 -14.38 -18.49
CA CYS A 592 1.56 -14.76 -18.25
C CYS A 592 0.55 -13.73 -18.80
N TYR A 593 0.92 -12.45 -18.81
CA TYR A 593 0.06 -11.37 -19.30
C TYR A 593 -0.10 -11.33 -20.82
N LYS A 594 0.76 -12.00 -21.60
CA LYS A 594 0.62 -12.06 -23.07
C LYS A 594 -0.74 -12.64 -23.50
N SER A 595 -1.27 -13.62 -22.74
CA SER A 595 -2.57 -14.22 -23.02
C SER A 595 -3.77 -13.41 -22.53
N PHE A 596 -3.59 -12.32 -21.76
CA PHE A 596 -4.68 -11.64 -21.07
C PHE A 596 -5.78 -11.11 -22.00
N ASN A 597 -5.39 -10.69 -23.21
CA ASN A 597 -6.33 -10.12 -24.19
C ASN A 597 -7.10 -11.15 -25.03
N GLU A 598 -6.74 -12.43 -24.94
CA GLU A 598 -7.40 -13.52 -25.67
C GLU A 598 -8.82 -13.77 -25.15
N ARG A 599 -9.63 -14.51 -25.91
CA ARG A 599 -10.97 -14.95 -25.44
C ARG A 599 -10.78 -15.89 -24.24
N TYR A 600 -11.38 -15.55 -23.10
CA TYR A 600 -11.13 -16.20 -21.80
C TYR A 600 -9.65 -16.15 -21.34
N GLY A 601 -8.85 -15.26 -21.94
CA GLY A 601 -7.42 -15.07 -21.64
C GLY A 601 -7.15 -14.78 -20.17
N GLN A 602 -8.08 -14.13 -19.47
CA GLN A 602 -7.98 -13.88 -18.04
C GLN A 602 -7.94 -15.17 -17.19
N LEU A 603 -8.74 -16.19 -17.54
CA LEU A 603 -8.70 -17.49 -16.84
C LEU A 603 -7.35 -18.17 -17.05
N LYS A 604 -6.83 -18.10 -18.28
CA LYS A 604 -5.51 -18.62 -18.64
C LYS A 604 -4.39 -17.89 -17.91
N THR A 605 -4.38 -16.56 -17.93
CA THR A 605 -3.39 -15.74 -17.22
C THR A 605 -3.40 -16.05 -15.72
N ASN A 606 -4.56 -16.12 -15.06
CA ASN A 606 -4.64 -16.47 -13.63
C ASN A 606 -4.10 -17.86 -13.33
N PHE A 607 -4.48 -18.85 -14.13
CA PHE A 607 -3.98 -20.22 -14.01
C PHE A 607 -2.46 -20.27 -14.16
N LEU A 608 -1.91 -19.65 -15.22
CA LEU A 608 -0.48 -19.63 -15.50
C LEU A 608 0.31 -18.92 -14.40
N MET A 609 -0.20 -17.81 -13.86
CA MET A 609 0.44 -17.12 -12.73
C MET A 609 0.55 -18.04 -11.53
N VAL A 610 -0.57 -18.54 -11.00
CA VAL A 610 -0.55 -19.39 -9.79
C VAL A 610 0.28 -20.65 -10.00
N ARG A 611 0.15 -21.30 -11.16
CA ARG A 611 0.97 -22.45 -11.55
C ARG A 611 2.46 -22.12 -11.46
N SER A 612 2.88 -21.01 -12.06
CA SER A 612 4.29 -20.62 -12.12
C SER A 612 4.85 -20.28 -10.74
N PHE A 613 4.03 -19.72 -9.85
CA PHE A 613 4.41 -19.54 -8.45
C PHE A 613 4.64 -20.86 -7.74
N ILE A 614 3.65 -21.77 -7.72
CA ILE A 614 3.76 -22.99 -6.91
C ILE A 614 4.74 -24.01 -7.50
N LYS A 615 4.88 -24.08 -8.83
CA LYS A 615 5.74 -25.06 -9.50
C LYS A 615 7.23 -24.80 -9.24
N ASN A 616 7.60 -23.55 -8.94
CA ASN A 616 8.97 -23.11 -8.65
C ASN A 616 9.28 -23.05 -7.14
N VAL A 617 8.52 -23.77 -6.32
CA VAL A 617 8.74 -23.86 -4.87
C VAL A 617 9.67 -25.01 -4.50
N ARG A 618 9.66 -26.11 -5.28
CA ARG A 618 10.48 -27.29 -5.04
C ARG A 618 11.14 -27.77 -6.33
N LYS A 619 12.41 -28.17 -6.24
CA LYS A 619 13.22 -28.67 -7.36
C LYS A 619 12.65 -29.94 -8.02
N ASP A 620 11.81 -30.68 -7.31
CA ASP A 620 11.18 -31.91 -7.81
C ASP A 620 9.82 -31.65 -8.50
N TRP A 621 9.29 -30.43 -8.46
CA TRP A 621 8.02 -30.08 -9.12
C TRP A 621 8.19 -29.51 -10.53
N ASN A 622 9.41 -29.18 -10.96
CA ASN A 622 9.70 -28.70 -12.31
C ASN A 622 10.94 -29.38 -12.89
N HIS A 623 10.98 -29.54 -14.21
CA HIS A 623 12.06 -30.24 -14.89
C HIS A 623 13.38 -29.44 -14.90
N GLN A 624 13.31 -28.12 -14.72
CA GLN A 624 14.48 -27.22 -14.67
C GLN A 624 15.20 -27.26 -13.32
N GLY A 625 14.60 -27.85 -12.27
CA GLY A 625 15.20 -27.96 -10.94
C GLY A 625 15.19 -26.67 -10.12
N HIS A 626 14.29 -25.72 -10.43
CA HIS A 626 14.17 -24.45 -9.72
C HIS A 626 13.38 -24.54 -8.42
N ASP A 627 13.74 -23.72 -7.42
CA ASP A 627 13.03 -23.55 -6.15
C ASP A 627 13.07 -22.09 -5.62
N PHE A 628 13.32 -21.10 -6.48
CA PHE A 628 13.53 -19.70 -6.09
C PHE A 628 12.36 -19.06 -5.33
N ILE A 629 11.15 -19.62 -5.40
CA ILE A 629 9.96 -19.10 -4.69
C ILE A 629 9.87 -19.60 -3.23
N ILE A 630 10.69 -20.57 -2.78
CA ILE A 630 10.54 -21.16 -1.43
C ILE A 630 10.61 -20.12 -0.30
N ASP A 631 11.44 -19.09 -0.45
CA ASP A 631 11.63 -17.99 0.50
C ASP A 631 10.26 -17.33 0.79
N ARG A 632 9.56 -16.95 -0.29
CA ARG A 632 8.22 -16.37 -0.22
C ARG A 632 7.21 -17.34 0.42
N ILE A 633 7.30 -18.62 0.10
CA ILE A 633 6.38 -19.63 0.66
C ILE A 633 6.53 -19.76 2.17
N TYR A 634 7.73 -19.66 2.73
CA TYR A 634 7.90 -19.69 4.19
C TYR A 634 7.21 -18.52 4.89
N VAL A 635 7.26 -17.31 4.32
CA VAL A 635 6.50 -16.17 4.83
C VAL A 635 4.99 -16.44 4.76
N ASN A 636 4.52 -17.02 3.65
CA ASN A 636 3.10 -17.33 3.46
C ASN A 636 2.61 -18.41 4.45
N ILE A 637 3.41 -19.44 4.73
CA ILE A 637 3.05 -20.47 5.72
C ILE A 637 2.96 -19.87 7.12
N ALA A 638 3.89 -18.97 7.48
CA ALA A 638 3.83 -18.26 8.75
C ALA A 638 2.58 -17.37 8.86
N GLN A 639 2.20 -16.68 7.77
CA GLN A 639 0.96 -15.92 7.68
C GLN A 639 -0.26 -16.81 7.93
N VAL A 640 -0.38 -17.94 7.21
CA VAL A 640 -1.49 -18.89 7.35
C VAL A 640 -1.56 -19.42 8.78
N ALA A 641 -0.42 -19.80 9.38
CA ALA A 641 -0.38 -20.27 10.76
C ALA A 641 -0.89 -19.21 11.75
N TYR A 642 -0.50 -17.94 11.54
CA TYR A 642 -0.99 -16.84 12.36
C TYR A 642 -2.49 -16.65 12.19
N GLU A 643 -3.01 -16.59 10.98
CA GLU A 643 -4.46 -16.45 10.72
C GLU A 643 -5.26 -17.61 11.33
N MET A 644 -4.79 -18.85 11.18
CA MET A 644 -5.40 -20.03 11.80
C MET A 644 -5.43 -19.92 13.33
N SER A 645 -4.38 -19.36 13.95
CA SER A 645 -4.36 -19.13 15.40
C SER A 645 -5.43 -18.13 15.86
N GLN A 646 -5.81 -17.18 14.99
CA GLN A 646 -6.82 -16.16 15.28
C GLN A 646 -8.26 -16.64 15.02
N SER A 647 -8.47 -17.89 14.58
CA SER A 647 -9.80 -18.45 14.35
C SER A 647 -10.67 -18.39 15.61
N GLU A 648 -11.95 -18.05 15.47
CA GLU A 648 -12.93 -18.09 16.59
C GLU A 648 -13.29 -19.53 16.98
N GLU A 649 -12.98 -20.51 16.14
CA GLU A 649 -13.31 -21.92 16.32
C GLU A 649 -12.05 -22.72 16.66
N ILE A 650 -12.22 -23.71 17.54
CA ILE A 650 -11.15 -24.65 17.88
C ILE A 650 -11.26 -25.83 16.92
N ASN A 651 -10.15 -26.14 16.25
CA ASN A 651 -10.04 -27.22 15.29
C ASN A 651 -8.89 -28.15 15.69
N ASP A 652 -8.97 -29.41 15.28
CA ASP A 652 -7.87 -30.36 15.47
C ASP A 652 -6.80 -30.15 14.39
N ASP A 653 -5.53 -30.29 14.79
CA ASP A 653 -4.43 -30.30 13.84
C ASP A 653 -4.52 -31.52 12.92
N LEU A 654 -4.16 -31.33 11.64
CA LEU A 654 -4.35 -32.37 10.62
C LEU A 654 -3.27 -33.46 10.68
N PHE A 655 -2.12 -33.20 11.32
CA PHE A 655 -0.96 -34.09 11.26
C PHE A 655 -0.35 -34.41 12.64
N ILE A 656 -0.69 -33.68 13.69
CA ILE A 656 -0.26 -33.94 15.06
C ILE A 656 -1.48 -34.28 15.92
N GLU A 657 -1.54 -35.54 16.35
CA GLU A 657 -2.64 -36.04 17.17
C GLU A 657 -2.78 -35.25 18.47
N ASN A 658 -4.01 -34.92 18.87
CA ASN A 658 -4.36 -34.16 20.07
C ASN A 658 -3.84 -32.71 20.12
N MET A 659 -3.20 -32.22 19.06
CA MET A 659 -2.89 -30.80 18.91
C MET A 659 -4.11 -30.08 18.30
N LYS A 660 -4.31 -28.83 18.69
CA LYS A 660 -5.43 -27.99 18.28
C LYS A 660 -4.96 -26.62 17.84
N PHE A 661 -5.77 -25.95 17.02
CA PHE A 661 -5.56 -24.57 16.64
C PHE A 661 -6.86 -23.75 16.70
N GLY A 662 -6.72 -22.43 16.74
CA GLY A 662 -7.79 -21.46 16.95
C GLY A 662 -7.89 -20.97 18.39
N LYS A 663 -8.55 -19.82 18.59
CA LYS A 663 -8.64 -19.09 19.87
C LYS A 663 -7.29 -18.85 20.54
N GLY A 664 -6.26 -18.53 19.74
CA GLY A 664 -4.89 -18.32 20.18
C GLY A 664 -4.02 -19.57 20.21
N MET A 665 -4.55 -20.76 19.90
CA MET A 665 -3.74 -21.96 19.68
C MET A 665 -3.25 -22.00 18.23
N TRP A 666 -1.98 -22.29 17.99
CA TRP A 666 -1.37 -22.30 16.67
C TRP A 666 -1.38 -23.71 16.08
N PRO A 667 -1.53 -23.85 14.75
CA PRO A 667 -1.43 -25.15 14.08
C PRO A 667 0.02 -25.62 14.01
N SER A 668 0.22 -26.88 13.65
CA SER A 668 1.54 -27.37 13.23
C SER A 668 1.94 -26.74 11.90
N TRP A 669 3.26 -26.62 11.67
CA TRP A 669 3.79 -26.10 10.41
C TRP A 669 3.31 -26.93 9.20
N LYS A 670 3.19 -28.25 9.38
CA LYS A 670 2.73 -29.15 8.34
C LYS A 670 1.26 -28.91 7.99
N THR A 671 0.41 -28.64 8.99
CA THR A 671 -0.98 -28.26 8.76
C THR A 671 -1.09 -26.93 8.02
N ALA A 672 -0.36 -25.90 8.46
CA ALA A 672 -0.35 -24.60 7.76
C ALA A 672 0.16 -24.72 6.31
N THR A 673 1.19 -25.54 6.08
CA THR A 673 1.72 -25.83 4.74
C THR A 673 0.69 -26.51 3.85
N TYR A 674 0.01 -27.54 4.36
CA TYR A 674 -1.04 -28.24 3.63
C TYR A 674 -2.18 -27.29 3.27
N VAL A 675 -2.67 -26.50 4.22
CA VAL A 675 -3.73 -25.51 4.00
C VAL A 675 -3.33 -24.54 2.88
N LEU A 676 -2.11 -24.01 2.90
CA LEU A 676 -1.64 -23.09 1.86
C LEU A 676 -1.67 -23.72 0.46
N TYR A 677 -1.14 -24.93 0.29
CA TYR A 677 -1.14 -25.58 -1.02
C TYR A 677 -2.55 -25.94 -1.49
N MET A 678 -3.41 -26.41 -0.59
CA MET A 678 -4.81 -26.68 -0.89
C MET A 678 -5.55 -25.40 -1.32
N SER A 679 -5.23 -24.24 -0.73
CA SER A 679 -5.77 -22.95 -1.17
C SER A 679 -5.33 -22.57 -2.59
N TYR A 680 -4.10 -22.85 -3.01
CA TYR A 680 -3.69 -22.61 -4.41
C TYR A 680 -4.38 -23.56 -5.40
N ILE A 681 -4.46 -24.84 -5.05
CA ILE A 681 -4.94 -25.88 -5.97
C ILE A 681 -6.47 -25.85 -6.07
N TYR A 682 -7.16 -25.76 -4.94
CA TYR A 682 -8.61 -25.90 -4.82
C TYR A 682 -9.31 -24.69 -4.19
N GLY A 683 -8.56 -23.78 -3.56
CA GLY A 683 -9.15 -22.68 -2.78
C GLY A 683 -9.78 -23.10 -1.45
N SER A 684 -9.70 -24.38 -1.09
CA SER A 684 -10.33 -24.96 0.11
C SER A 684 -9.66 -26.28 0.51
N VAL A 685 -9.79 -26.64 1.78
CA VAL A 685 -9.42 -27.96 2.34
C VAL A 685 -10.61 -28.93 2.45
N THR A 686 -11.76 -28.56 1.89
CA THR A 686 -12.99 -29.34 1.87
C THR A 686 -13.59 -29.34 0.45
N GLU A 687 -14.19 -30.46 0.05
CA GLU A 687 -14.79 -30.60 -1.29
C GLU A 687 -16.03 -29.71 -1.50
N GLU A 688 -16.74 -29.36 -0.42
CA GLU A 688 -17.96 -28.54 -0.49
C GLU A 688 -17.68 -27.10 -0.97
N TYR A 689 -16.48 -26.59 -0.69
CA TYR A 689 -16.12 -25.19 -0.86
C TYR A 689 -14.97 -24.97 -1.86
N ILE A 690 -14.75 -25.89 -2.81
CA ILE A 690 -13.76 -25.65 -3.87
C ILE A 690 -14.10 -24.35 -4.60
N SER A 691 -13.10 -23.47 -4.71
CA SER A 691 -13.21 -22.11 -5.23
C SER A 691 -13.06 -22.10 -6.74
N ILE A 692 -13.84 -21.23 -7.39
CA ILE A 692 -13.66 -20.88 -8.81
C ILE A 692 -12.36 -20.10 -9.06
N ASP A 693 -11.79 -19.48 -8.01
CA ASP A 693 -10.53 -18.72 -8.04
C ASP A 693 -9.36 -19.57 -7.52
N SER A 694 -9.16 -20.74 -8.14
CA SER A 694 -8.09 -21.69 -7.86
C SER A 694 -7.61 -22.35 -9.15
N LEU A 695 -6.49 -23.09 -9.13
CA LEU A 695 -6.04 -23.83 -10.32
C LEU A 695 -7.13 -24.75 -10.88
N TYR A 696 -7.81 -25.49 -10.00
CA TYR A 696 -8.96 -26.30 -10.37
C TYR A 696 -10.09 -25.44 -10.92
N GLY A 697 -10.43 -24.36 -10.22
CA GLY A 697 -11.52 -23.46 -10.56
C GLY A 697 -11.38 -22.80 -11.93
N TRP A 698 -10.19 -22.30 -12.30
CA TRP A 698 -9.98 -21.67 -13.61
C TRP A 698 -9.99 -22.69 -14.75
N ALA A 699 -9.43 -23.88 -14.55
CA ALA A 699 -9.52 -24.97 -15.52
C ALA A 699 -10.98 -25.42 -15.74
N PHE A 700 -11.73 -25.61 -14.65
CA PHE A 700 -13.16 -25.92 -14.68
C PHE A 700 -13.97 -24.84 -15.41
N GLN A 701 -13.75 -23.56 -15.09
CA GLN A 701 -14.45 -22.45 -15.73
C GLN A 701 -14.17 -22.40 -17.24
N TYR A 702 -12.92 -22.64 -17.65
CA TYR A 702 -12.57 -22.67 -19.06
C TYR A 702 -13.25 -23.85 -19.76
N ALA A 703 -13.14 -25.08 -19.22
CA ALA A 703 -13.79 -26.26 -19.79
C ALA A 703 -15.32 -26.06 -19.91
N ASP A 704 -15.97 -25.54 -18.87
CA ASP A 704 -17.41 -25.32 -18.91
C ASP A 704 -17.79 -24.28 -19.96
N LYS A 705 -17.10 -23.13 -20.01
CA LYS A 705 -17.41 -22.03 -20.95
C LYS A 705 -17.11 -22.36 -22.41
N VAL A 706 -16.09 -23.18 -22.68
CA VAL A 706 -15.66 -23.51 -24.05
C VAL A 706 -16.31 -24.79 -24.54
N LEU A 707 -16.30 -25.85 -23.73
CA LEU A 707 -16.66 -27.21 -24.16
C LEU A 707 -18.11 -27.57 -23.80
N ASN A 708 -18.73 -26.85 -22.86
CA ASN A 708 -20.05 -27.18 -22.32
C ASN A 708 -21.03 -25.98 -22.32
N PHE A 709 -20.74 -24.98 -23.16
CA PHE A 709 -21.57 -23.77 -23.34
C PHE A 709 -21.90 -23.02 -22.04
N GLY A 710 -21.11 -23.19 -20.99
CA GLY A 710 -21.28 -22.56 -19.69
C GLY A 710 -22.43 -23.12 -18.85
N LYS A 711 -22.82 -24.40 -18.98
CA LYS A 711 -23.92 -25.03 -18.21
C LYS A 711 -23.88 -24.69 -16.71
N TYR A 712 -22.69 -24.61 -16.13
CA TYR A 712 -22.49 -24.34 -14.71
C TYR A 712 -22.15 -22.85 -14.44
N THR A 713 -21.46 -22.19 -15.36
CA THR A 713 -20.81 -20.88 -15.13
C THR A 713 -21.43 -19.71 -15.90
N GLN A 714 -22.47 -19.91 -16.72
CA GLN A 714 -23.12 -18.86 -17.55
C GLN A 714 -23.51 -17.57 -16.81
N LYS A 715 -23.87 -17.66 -15.52
CA LYS A 715 -24.27 -16.50 -14.70
C LYS A 715 -23.09 -15.78 -14.07
N ILE A 716 -21.90 -16.37 -14.12
CA ILE A 716 -20.65 -15.77 -13.63
C ILE A 716 -20.15 -14.90 -14.78
N LYS A 717 -20.44 -13.59 -14.68
CA LYS A 717 -19.79 -12.60 -15.53
C LYS A 717 -18.29 -12.80 -15.40
N ASP A 718 -17.54 -12.66 -16.49
CA ASP A 718 -16.07 -12.72 -16.46
C ASP A 718 -15.60 -11.85 -15.29
N ASN A 719 -15.10 -12.50 -14.23
CA ASN A 719 -14.89 -11.83 -12.95
C ASN A 719 -13.98 -10.63 -13.20
N ILE A 720 -14.38 -9.48 -12.69
CA ILE A 720 -13.51 -8.30 -12.62
C ILE A 720 -12.22 -8.78 -11.97
N VAL A 721 -11.08 -8.51 -12.63
CA VAL A 721 -9.76 -8.70 -12.03
C VAL A 721 -9.83 -8.09 -10.63
N SER A 722 -9.73 -8.89 -9.56
CA SER A 722 -9.31 -8.31 -8.31
C SER A 722 -7.91 -7.80 -8.58
N LEU A 723 -7.72 -6.48 -8.59
CA LEU A 723 -6.42 -5.81 -8.78
C LEU A 723 -5.31 -6.39 -7.88
N GLU A 724 -5.70 -7.13 -6.85
CA GLU A 724 -4.89 -8.01 -6.00
C GLU A 724 -4.05 -9.05 -6.78
N SER A 725 -4.59 -9.65 -7.86
CA SER A 725 -3.82 -10.61 -8.68
C SER A 725 -2.74 -9.94 -9.54
N ILE A 726 -2.80 -8.62 -9.71
CA ILE A 726 -1.85 -7.83 -10.50
C ILE A 726 -0.57 -7.49 -9.70
N GLN A 727 -0.61 -7.56 -8.38
CA GLN A 727 0.53 -7.22 -7.50
C GLN A 727 1.34 -8.45 -7.03
N GLY A 728 1.17 -9.61 -7.68
CA GLY A 728 1.85 -10.84 -7.27
C GLY A 728 1.38 -11.39 -5.91
N ASN A 729 0.23 -10.93 -5.42
CA ASN A 729 -0.35 -11.43 -4.18
C ASN A 729 -1.17 -12.69 -4.44
N ILE A 730 -1.00 -13.62 -3.50
CA ILE A 730 -1.60 -14.95 -3.38
C ILE A 730 -3.13 -14.85 -3.60
N PRO A 731 -3.78 -15.85 -4.26
CA PRO A 731 -5.22 -16.01 -4.15
C PRO A 731 -5.62 -15.94 -2.68
N LYS A 732 -6.61 -15.12 -2.30
CA LYS A 732 -7.07 -14.97 -0.90
C LYS A 732 -7.07 -16.34 -0.20
N VAL A 733 -6.14 -16.56 0.73
CA VAL A 733 -6.31 -17.61 1.74
C VAL A 733 -7.34 -17.04 2.70
N SER A 734 -8.59 -17.01 2.27
CA SER A 734 -9.66 -16.57 3.13
C SER A 734 -9.74 -17.56 4.29
N PRO A 735 -9.71 -17.11 5.56
CA PRO A 735 -10.08 -17.92 6.72
C PRO A 735 -11.53 -18.44 6.65
N HIS A 736 -12.27 -18.15 5.58
CA HIS A 736 -13.54 -18.78 5.20
C HIS A 736 -13.46 -20.31 5.07
N ILE A 737 -12.29 -20.93 5.28
CA ILE A 737 -12.11 -22.36 5.55
C ILE A 737 -13.13 -22.92 6.59
N LEU A 738 -13.78 -22.07 7.41
CA LEU A 738 -14.77 -22.52 8.40
C LEU A 738 -16.15 -21.84 8.36
N LYS A 739 -16.38 -20.81 7.52
CA LYS A 739 -17.69 -20.12 7.47
C LYS A 739 -18.42 -20.44 6.17
N SER A 740 -19.44 -21.28 6.30
CA SER A 740 -20.49 -21.50 5.31
C SER A 740 -21.14 -20.17 4.92
N ASP A 741 -20.80 -19.58 3.78
CA ASP A 741 -21.76 -18.67 3.15
C ASP A 741 -22.76 -19.55 2.40
N LYS A 742 -23.82 -19.96 3.11
CA LYS A 742 -24.96 -20.75 2.61
C LYS A 742 -25.73 -20.10 1.45
N ARG A 743 -25.20 -19.01 0.87
CA ARG A 743 -25.84 -18.14 -0.11
C ARG A 743 -25.14 -18.12 -1.48
N ILE A 744 -24.01 -18.80 -1.66
CA ILE A 744 -23.35 -18.88 -2.96
C ILE A 744 -23.74 -20.19 -3.64
N ASN A 745 -24.42 -20.09 -4.78
CA ASN A 745 -24.64 -21.20 -5.68
C ASN A 745 -23.27 -21.63 -6.24
N ASN A 746 -22.59 -22.60 -5.61
CA ASN A 746 -21.25 -23.03 -6.02
C ASN A 746 -21.36 -23.89 -7.29
N PRO A 747 -20.91 -23.39 -8.48
CA PRO A 747 -21.03 -24.13 -9.73
C PRO A 747 -20.24 -25.44 -9.72
N ILE A 748 -19.12 -25.49 -8.98
CA ILE A 748 -18.27 -26.68 -8.86
C ILE A 748 -18.98 -27.75 -8.03
N LYS A 749 -19.63 -27.37 -6.93
CA LYS A 749 -20.42 -28.31 -6.11
C LYS A 749 -21.52 -28.98 -6.94
N LYS A 750 -22.27 -28.19 -7.71
CA LYS A 750 -23.29 -28.74 -8.61
C LYS A 750 -22.69 -29.67 -9.66
N TYR A 751 -21.55 -29.30 -10.24
CA TYR A 751 -20.83 -30.15 -11.18
C TYR A 751 -20.44 -31.50 -10.55
N PHE A 752 -19.95 -31.49 -9.30
CA PHE A 752 -19.59 -32.71 -8.58
C PHE A 752 -20.82 -33.58 -8.31
N GLU A 753 -21.92 -32.98 -7.87
CA GLU A 753 -23.19 -33.69 -7.69
C GLU A 753 -23.65 -34.36 -8.99
N ASP A 754 -23.61 -33.65 -10.12
CA ASP A 754 -23.97 -34.20 -11.44
C ASP A 754 -23.04 -35.40 -11.80
N VAL A 755 -21.73 -35.26 -11.66
CA VAL A 755 -20.75 -36.32 -11.97
C VAL A 755 -20.89 -37.53 -11.04
N TYR A 756 -21.07 -37.31 -9.74
CA TYR A 756 -21.29 -38.40 -8.77
C TYR A 756 -22.63 -39.11 -9.00
N ASN A 757 -23.61 -38.43 -9.60
CA ASN A 757 -24.88 -39.01 -10.05
C ASN A 757 -24.81 -39.67 -11.44
N GLY A 758 -23.63 -39.74 -12.06
CA GLY A 758 -23.38 -40.49 -13.29
C GLY A 758 -23.31 -39.66 -14.57
N GLU A 759 -23.38 -38.33 -14.49
CA GLU A 759 -23.05 -37.48 -15.65
C GLU A 759 -21.56 -37.61 -16.02
N PRO A 760 -21.21 -37.56 -17.31
CA PRO A 760 -19.81 -37.59 -17.72
C PRO A 760 -19.06 -36.35 -17.22
N PRO A 761 -17.80 -36.49 -16.75
CA PRO A 761 -17.00 -35.35 -16.36
C PRO A 761 -16.70 -34.45 -17.58
N LEU A 762 -16.52 -33.15 -17.32
CA LEU A 762 -16.03 -32.20 -18.32
C LEU A 762 -14.67 -32.65 -18.86
N ASP A 763 -14.37 -32.30 -20.10
CA ASP A 763 -13.16 -32.76 -20.78
C ASP A 763 -11.93 -31.91 -20.44
N PHE A 764 -11.43 -32.10 -19.21
CA PHE A 764 -10.15 -31.59 -18.75
C PHE A 764 -9.52 -32.54 -17.74
N THR A 765 -8.20 -32.45 -17.55
CA THR A 765 -7.49 -33.15 -16.48
C THR A 765 -6.41 -32.24 -15.91
N LEU A 766 -6.52 -31.91 -14.62
CA LEU A 766 -5.50 -31.18 -13.88
C LEU A 766 -4.58 -32.19 -13.18
N TYR A 767 -3.28 -32.05 -13.42
CA TYR A 767 -2.25 -32.92 -12.87
C TYR A 767 -1.65 -32.30 -11.61
N VAL A 768 -1.62 -33.06 -10.52
CA VAL A 768 -1.10 -32.62 -9.22
C VAL A 768 -0.19 -33.70 -8.62
N PRO A 769 0.70 -33.35 -7.67
CA PRO A 769 1.39 -34.35 -6.86
C PRO A 769 0.42 -35.29 -6.14
N PHE A 770 0.80 -36.55 -5.92
CA PHE A 770 -0.08 -37.59 -5.38
C PHE A 770 -0.73 -37.21 -4.04
N GLU A 771 -0.04 -36.44 -3.21
CA GLU A 771 -0.53 -35.97 -1.91
C GLU A 771 -1.73 -35.02 -2.00
N PHE A 772 -2.03 -34.45 -3.18
CA PHE A 772 -3.13 -33.51 -3.37
C PHE A 772 -4.32 -34.09 -4.16
N VAL A 773 -4.30 -35.36 -4.54
CA VAL A 773 -5.39 -36.00 -5.32
C VAL A 773 -6.70 -36.10 -4.55
N TYR A 774 -6.61 -36.17 -3.22
CA TYR A 774 -7.76 -36.40 -2.34
C TYR A 774 -7.95 -35.21 -1.39
N ILE A 775 -9.21 -34.85 -1.16
CA ILE A 775 -9.61 -33.90 -0.12
C ILE A 775 -10.41 -34.67 0.92
N GLN A 776 -9.91 -34.73 2.16
CA GLN A 776 -10.56 -35.49 3.24
C GLN A 776 -10.91 -36.94 2.86
N GLY A 777 -10.08 -37.56 2.01
CA GLY A 777 -10.29 -38.93 1.53
C GLY A 777 -11.21 -39.06 0.30
N VAL A 778 -11.81 -37.96 -0.19
CA VAL A 778 -12.65 -37.98 -1.40
C VAL A 778 -11.81 -37.65 -2.63
N LYS A 779 -11.98 -38.45 -3.69
CA LYS A 779 -11.33 -38.21 -4.99
C LYS A 779 -12.08 -37.11 -5.74
N ILE A 780 -11.34 -36.06 -6.11
CA ILE A 780 -11.89 -34.94 -6.87
C ILE A 780 -11.99 -35.30 -8.37
N PRO A 781 -13.12 -35.03 -9.05
CA PRO A 781 -13.25 -35.23 -10.49
C PRO A 781 -12.18 -34.46 -11.28
N ASN A 782 -11.72 -35.01 -12.41
CA ASN A 782 -10.75 -34.36 -13.32
C ASN A 782 -9.35 -34.12 -12.73
N ILE A 783 -8.97 -34.85 -11.68
CA ILE A 783 -7.63 -34.80 -11.10
C ILE A 783 -6.88 -36.12 -11.36
N GLU A 784 -5.61 -36.00 -11.74
CA GLU A 784 -4.67 -37.12 -11.82
C GLU A 784 -3.40 -36.84 -11.02
N GLY A 785 -2.99 -37.80 -10.20
CA GLY A 785 -1.73 -37.75 -9.45
C GLY A 785 -0.55 -38.09 -10.35
N THR A 786 0.54 -37.33 -10.26
CA THR A 786 1.74 -37.58 -11.08
C THR A 786 3.03 -37.13 -10.41
N ASP A 787 4.12 -37.85 -10.71
CA ASP A 787 5.51 -37.46 -10.40
C ASP A 787 6.26 -36.94 -11.64
N ASP A 788 5.59 -36.87 -12.80
CA ASP A 788 6.19 -36.30 -14.02
C ASP A 788 6.31 -34.78 -13.87
N LYS A 789 7.56 -34.32 -13.69
CA LYS A 789 7.91 -32.90 -13.53
C LYS A 789 7.42 -32.00 -14.67
N ASN A 790 7.15 -32.56 -15.85
CA ASN A 790 6.57 -31.81 -16.96
C ASN A 790 5.07 -31.58 -16.78
N LYS A 791 4.37 -32.50 -16.13
CA LYS A 791 2.91 -32.47 -15.91
C LYS A 791 2.49 -31.84 -14.59
N ILE A 792 3.34 -31.81 -13.56
CA ILE A 792 2.95 -31.22 -12.27
C ILE A 792 2.41 -29.78 -12.45
N PHE A 793 1.19 -29.56 -11.91
CA PHE A 793 0.38 -28.34 -12.00
C PHE A 793 0.05 -27.88 -13.43
N THR A 794 0.02 -28.80 -14.40
CA THR A 794 -0.50 -28.53 -15.74
C THR A 794 -1.92 -29.04 -15.88
N VAL A 795 -2.63 -28.56 -16.89
CA VAL A 795 -3.94 -29.08 -17.27
C VAL A 795 -3.93 -29.46 -18.74
N SER A 796 -4.62 -30.54 -19.10
CA SER A 796 -4.90 -30.92 -20.48
C SER A 796 -6.39 -30.79 -20.77
N PHE A 797 -6.72 -30.30 -21.97
CA PHE A 797 -8.06 -30.31 -22.56
C PHE A 797 -7.98 -31.07 -23.89
N SER A 798 -9.11 -31.51 -24.44
CA SER A 798 -9.17 -32.07 -25.80
C SER A 798 -8.97 -31.03 -26.90
N GLU A 799 -9.26 -29.76 -26.62
CA GLU A 799 -8.93 -28.62 -27.48
C GLU A 799 -7.68 -27.88 -26.98
N ASN A 800 -6.99 -27.15 -27.85
CA ASN A 800 -5.81 -26.37 -27.46
C ASN A 800 -6.20 -25.17 -26.58
N TRP A 801 -5.71 -25.11 -25.33
CA TRP A 801 -5.86 -23.99 -24.41
C TRP A 801 -4.69 -23.01 -24.42
#